data_AF-A0A2N0U395-F1
#
_entry.id   AF-A0A2N0U395-F1
#
_cell.length_a   1.000
_cell.length_b   1.000
_cell.length_c   1.000
_cell.angle_alpha   90.00
_cell.angle_beta   90.00
_cell.angle_gamma   90.00
#
_symmetry.space_group_name_H-M   'P 1'
#
loop_
_entity.id
_entity.type
_entity.pdbx_description
1 polymer ?
#
loop_
_entity_poly.entity_id
_entity_poly.type
_entity_poly.pdbx_seq_one_letter_code
_entity_poly.pdbx_strand_id
1 'polypeptide(L)'
;MGKINTLLFLNIFILTVFFAGAQENGPAENQNAKALEHTFYVAGNIGNDLEGDAGKIMKSIVEASQKEEKATLLVPGNFLKPKGYPKNEREREAYQELLKKYLLEPLKDFNGDVIFTPGYNEWTKEGQGAIDDLESFLQDNQSNIEVWPDDGCPLERNGITDQVELITVDSQWYLEDWDEHPIINTKCEIKTREQFFIEFKDDIKDNHGKTIVVSVPHPVLSNTKNGFFEKIGGFSPQAYYNEEYSYLRGRLETIASQFDDVIFVSGNDANMQFLKDDGIPQIISGYTKDIQKAKVRKDEHFASTKMGYAKLKIFKDRSSLAEFYEVKPLEDSLIFTAPIKRKESRMEEVSYKTKEQVGDTVSASIYSEEETDKSKFYSLIWGDHYRDVYSKKIDARVLFLDTLDGDLEPLKEGGGMQSRSLRFIGEEDHEFTIRALRKSATRFLQAAAIKDHYIKDYIENTVAQRYALDLFTTAHPYAPFSLNRITETLDIIAGHPDIYYVPKQKALGTNNDDYGDELYMFEAHVGDENKQFERFGQPNDILSTTDFLIALKESKDNQPDEGEFIKARLLDMLVGDWDRHFDQWRWAEFEEDNGKKSYRPIPRDRDFAFPKYDGPVLDLVKLGFPLVRKMETYDENVDNVKWFNLSGYSLDQRIIKNAGWNQWKEQVDFIQEKLTDEEIEKSFALLPENVQDETIDSIKANLKKRRENLEDIARRYYKYLNDFQVLTGTKEDDSFIITRKNDGLTEVIVKDEDGNETFNHTYKADETEEIWIYGLDNEDSFSVTGEGDNPIKLKIVGGEGKDIYNFENTRNVKLFDQKSKENIIENPKSKKWLVDSYEINAFDPDKRKKSENKIMPQVDYNGDEGLSLGLRDTFTTYGLTNNPFNTQHTFDASYYFATNGFEVGYFGEFAHIFYNWNLGIAARYTSPNFAVNYFGEGINSEYDRDADGRDYNRVRIEQWEIAPSLIWRGNSGGSFYAKPFLQSREVSYDEERFIADAFSEDNDLFERQLYAGGEVNYHYENRDNPSYPSRGFEADITTGYKTNIDGYNNEFAYLSPSLAIDYPLHESGIAVLATKVGGKAIFGDNYEYYDGAILGGNENLRAYRWERFNGKQSFYHSTDLRVGISRIRTNFIPLQIGVSAGFDYGRVWEEDSTSDKWRNNYGGSIWINGFNAFTANTGYYYGDDGGRLTFTFGFKF
;
A
#
# COMPACT_ATOMS: atom_id res chain seq x y z
N MET A 1 -31.90 -11.19 59.54
CA MET A 1 -31.24 -11.79 60.72
C MET A 1 -29.99 -12.47 60.21
N GLY A 2 -28.74 -12.21 60.59
CA GLY A 2 -28.15 -11.32 61.58
C GLY A 2 -26.67 -11.75 61.67
N LYS A 3 -25.76 -10.79 61.47
CA LYS A 3 -24.35 -10.74 61.91
C LYS A 3 -23.60 -12.07 62.15
N ILE A 4 -22.53 -12.30 61.39
CA ILE A 4 -21.21 -12.58 61.99
C ILE A 4 -20.17 -11.74 61.25
N ASN A 5 -19.35 -11.11 62.06
CA ASN A 5 -18.40 -10.08 61.74
C ASN A 5 -17.04 -10.58 62.28
N THR A 6 -15.96 -10.17 61.60
CA THR A 6 -14.68 -9.75 62.19
C THR A 6 -13.53 -10.77 62.34
N LEU A 7 -12.44 -10.41 61.66
CA LEU A 7 -10.99 -10.58 61.95
C LEU A 7 -10.37 -12.00 61.92
N LEU A 8 -9.47 -12.24 60.93
CA LEU A 8 -8.04 -12.48 61.19
C LEU A 8 -7.22 -12.48 59.88
N PHE A 9 -5.94 -12.09 60.00
CA PHE A 9 -4.83 -12.19 59.04
C PHE A 9 -4.60 -11.08 58.00
N LEU A 10 -4.24 -9.91 58.53
CA LEU A 10 -3.05 -9.16 58.08
C LEU A 10 -1.83 -9.70 58.85
N ASN A 11 -0.68 -9.83 58.18
CA ASN A 11 0.64 -10.36 58.60
C ASN A 11 0.97 -11.78 58.08
N ILE A 12 1.59 -11.84 56.90
CA ILE A 12 2.90 -12.48 56.64
C ILE A 12 3.45 -11.77 55.39
N PHE A 13 4.06 -10.61 55.65
CA PHE A 13 5.12 -10.03 54.82
C PHE A 13 6.39 -10.27 55.65
N ILE A 14 7.47 -10.71 55.00
CA ILE A 14 8.84 -10.81 55.52
C ILE A 14 9.12 -12.06 56.38
N LEU A 15 9.78 -13.07 55.78
CA LEU A 15 11.13 -13.57 56.12
C LEU A 15 11.29 -15.08 55.80
N THR A 16 11.56 -15.42 54.54
CA THR A 16 12.51 -16.48 54.19
C THR A 16 13.19 -16.09 52.88
N VAL A 17 14.29 -15.38 53.05
CA VAL A 17 15.36 -15.17 52.08
C VAL A 17 16.21 -16.45 52.03
N PHE A 18 16.87 -16.67 50.90
CA PHE A 18 17.91 -17.67 50.62
C PHE A 18 17.44 -19.07 50.22
N PHE A 19 17.00 -19.19 48.96
CA PHE A 19 17.61 -20.19 48.10
C PHE A 19 18.22 -19.47 46.90
N ALA A 20 19.55 -19.48 46.86
CA ALA A 20 20.33 -19.06 45.72
C ALA A 20 19.85 -19.84 44.50
N GLY A 21 19.30 -19.15 43.51
CA GLY A 21 19.27 -19.64 42.15
C GLY A 21 20.72 -19.75 41.71
N ALA A 22 21.30 -20.93 41.84
CA ALA A 22 22.49 -21.29 41.10
C ALA A 22 22.11 -21.16 39.63
N GLN A 23 22.60 -20.10 38.97
CA GLN A 23 22.80 -20.12 37.54
C GLN A 23 23.61 -21.38 37.24
N GLU A 24 22.97 -22.39 36.67
CA GLU A 24 23.70 -23.33 35.83
C GLU A 24 24.24 -22.51 34.66
N ASN A 25 25.47 -22.03 34.82
CA ASN A 25 26.36 -21.84 33.69
C ASN A 25 26.47 -23.21 33.04
N GLY A 26 25.61 -23.48 32.05
CA GLY A 26 25.81 -24.57 31.11
C GLY A 26 27.25 -24.48 30.60
N PRO A 27 27.94 -25.63 30.43
CA PRO A 27 29.30 -25.61 29.95
C PRO A 27 29.30 -24.84 28.63
N ALA A 28 30.17 -23.84 28.51
CA ALA A 28 30.50 -23.23 27.24
C ALA A 28 30.77 -24.38 26.28
N GLU A 29 29.88 -24.58 25.31
CA GLU A 29 30.17 -25.45 24.20
C GLU A 29 31.50 -24.97 23.64
N ASN A 30 32.45 -25.90 23.63
CA ASN A 30 33.80 -25.70 23.19
C ASN A 30 33.71 -25.31 21.70
N GLN A 31 33.60 -24.00 21.43
CA GLN A 31 33.52 -23.47 20.09
C GLN A 31 34.85 -23.81 19.42
N ASN A 32 34.85 -24.84 18.57
CA ASN A 32 35.76 -24.83 17.43
C ASN A 32 35.65 -23.44 16.82
N ALA A 33 36.75 -22.70 16.75
CA ALA A 33 36.77 -21.34 16.24
C ALA A 33 36.08 -21.32 14.87
N LYS A 34 34.88 -20.73 14.81
CA LYS A 34 34.12 -20.64 13.56
C LYS A 34 34.93 -19.83 12.57
N ALA A 35 35.07 -20.34 11.35
CA ALA A 35 35.77 -19.61 10.30
C ALA A 35 35.00 -18.32 9.98
N LEU A 36 35.69 -17.19 10.00
CA LEU A 36 35.15 -15.89 9.60
C LEU A 36 34.99 -15.86 8.08
N GLU A 37 33.87 -15.31 7.60
CA GLU A 37 33.63 -15.04 6.19
C GLU A 37 33.90 -13.56 5.87
N HIS A 38 33.26 -12.65 6.62
CA HIS A 38 33.43 -11.21 6.44
C HIS A 38 33.17 -10.42 7.73
N THR A 39 33.74 -9.21 7.83
CA THR A 39 33.53 -8.28 8.95
C THR A 39 32.98 -6.94 8.46
N PHE A 40 31.84 -6.51 8.99
CA PHE A 40 31.35 -5.14 8.82
C PHE A 40 31.62 -4.29 10.06
N TYR A 41 32.03 -3.05 9.84
CA TYR A 41 32.00 -1.98 10.83
C TYR A 41 30.85 -1.03 10.49
N VAL A 42 30.13 -0.52 11.49
CA VAL A 42 29.00 0.40 11.26
C VAL A 42 29.17 1.63 12.13
N ALA A 43 29.14 2.80 11.50
CA ALA A 43 29.15 4.10 12.18
C ALA A 43 28.38 5.15 11.38
N GLY A 44 27.22 5.58 11.88
CA GLY A 44 26.38 6.62 11.29
C GLY A 44 26.51 7.97 11.99
N ASN A 45 25.86 9.00 11.42
CA ASN A 45 25.86 10.37 11.93
C ASN A 45 27.27 10.99 12.06
N ILE A 46 28.27 10.50 11.32
CA ILE A 46 29.65 11.00 11.46
C ILE A 46 29.81 12.46 11.01
N GLY A 47 28.95 12.92 10.10
CA GLY A 47 28.98 14.28 9.56
C GLY A 47 28.52 15.34 10.56
N ASN A 48 27.67 14.97 11.51
CA ASN A 48 27.12 15.90 12.52
C ASN A 48 28.19 16.50 13.45
N ASP A 49 29.34 15.81 13.60
CA ASP A 49 30.50 16.29 14.36
C ASP A 49 31.83 15.97 13.67
N LEU A 50 31.87 16.15 12.36
CA LEU A 50 32.99 15.74 11.51
C LEU A 50 34.35 16.30 11.97
N GLU A 51 34.38 17.53 12.51
CA GLU A 51 35.60 18.17 13.02
C GLU A 51 35.92 17.85 14.50
N GLY A 52 35.04 17.12 15.18
CA GLY A 52 35.13 16.82 16.60
C GLY A 52 35.44 15.35 16.86
N ASP A 53 34.53 14.68 17.57
CA ASP A 53 34.76 13.33 18.07
C ASP A 53 34.57 12.24 17.00
N ALA A 54 33.93 12.55 15.86
CA ALA A 54 33.77 11.63 14.73
C ALA A 54 35.12 11.07 14.24
N GLY A 55 36.15 11.92 14.16
CA GLY A 55 37.50 11.52 13.76
C GLY A 55 38.12 10.46 14.68
N LYS A 56 37.74 10.42 15.96
CA LYS A 56 38.22 9.39 16.90
C LYS A 56 37.59 8.04 16.60
N ILE A 57 36.30 8.01 16.26
CA ILE A 57 35.59 6.78 15.89
C ILE A 57 36.15 6.21 14.60
N MET A 58 36.31 7.04 13.56
CA MET A 58 36.90 6.62 12.29
C MET A 58 38.31 6.06 12.48
N LYS A 59 39.15 6.75 13.27
CA LYS A 59 40.50 6.27 13.60
C LYS A 59 40.48 4.92 14.34
N SER A 60 39.62 4.76 15.33
CA SER A 60 39.45 3.49 16.06
C SER A 60 39.03 2.34 15.13
N ILE A 61 38.09 2.59 14.20
CA ILE A 61 37.65 1.62 13.20
C ILE A 61 38.80 1.24 12.25
N VAL A 62 39.57 2.23 11.77
CA VAL A 62 40.74 2.00 10.90
C VAL A 62 41.82 1.19 11.61
N GLU A 63 42.10 1.48 12.88
CA GLU A 63 43.05 0.68 13.68
C GLU A 63 42.54 -0.75 13.92
N ALA A 64 41.23 -0.93 14.10
CA ALA A 64 40.61 -2.24 14.25
C ALA A 64 40.61 -3.05 12.94
N SER A 65 40.40 -2.42 11.79
CA SER A 65 40.36 -3.10 10.48
C SER A 65 41.70 -3.66 10.03
N GLN A 66 42.83 -3.13 10.54
CA GLN A 66 44.17 -3.69 10.28
C GLN A 66 44.34 -5.14 10.78
N LYS A 67 43.45 -5.61 11.65
CA LYS A 67 43.47 -6.98 12.20
C LYS A 67 42.57 -7.94 11.44
N GLU A 68 41.81 -7.45 10.46
CA GLU A 68 40.85 -8.22 9.68
C GLU A 68 41.45 -8.59 8.32
N GLU A 69 41.14 -9.78 7.80
CA GLU A 69 41.56 -10.15 6.43
C GLU A 69 40.64 -9.56 5.36
N LYS A 70 39.35 -9.41 5.68
CA LYS A 70 38.32 -8.82 4.82
C LYS A 70 37.38 -7.98 5.68
N ALA A 71 37.23 -6.70 5.36
CA ALA A 71 36.34 -5.82 6.10
C ALA A 71 35.67 -4.77 5.21
N THR A 72 34.50 -4.31 5.64
CA THR A 72 33.77 -3.20 5.01
C THR A 72 33.28 -2.25 6.10
N LEU A 73 33.42 -0.94 5.92
CA LEU A 73 32.83 0.07 6.78
C LEU A 73 31.55 0.60 6.14
N LEU A 74 30.43 0.47 6.84
CA LEU A 74 29.14 1.02 6.46
C LEU A 74 28.90 2.32 7.25
N VAL A 75 28.63 3.40 6.52
CA VAL A 75 28.25 4.71 7.06
C VAL A 75 26.84 5.04 6.59
N PRO A 76 25.80 4.52 7.28
CA PRO A 76 24.41 4.71 6.90
C PRO A 76 23.92 6.12 7.28
N GLY A 77 23.90 7.04 6.31
CA GLY A 77 23.34 8.38 6.42
C GLY A 77 24.14 9.40 7.21
N ASN A 78 23.87 10.68 6.92
CA ASN A 78 24.34 11.85 7.66
C ASN A 78 25.87 11.87 7.84
N PHE A 79 26.61 11.57 6.77
CA PHE A 79 28.06 11.65 6.74
C PHE A 79 28.55 13.06 6.35
N LEU A 80 27.65 13.92 5.87
CA LEU A 80 27.84 15.36 5.73
C LEU A 80 27.34 16.13 6.95
N LYS A 81 27.77 17.39 7.04
CA LYS A 81 27.27 18.35 8.03
C LYS A 81 25.84 18.76 7.71
N PRO A 82 25.07 19.21 8.72
CA PRO A 82 23.80 19.89 8.46
C PRO A 82 24.00 21.01 7.44
N LYS A 83 23.11 21.06 6.42
CA LYS A 83 23.16 21.85 5.16
C LYS A 83 23.71 21.12 3.92
N GLY A 84 24.34 19.96 4.10
CA GLY A 84 24.77 19.10 3.00
C GLY A 84 25.82 19.72 2.08
N TYR A 85 25.87 19.22 0.85
CA TYR A 85 26.85 19.59 -0.16
C TYR A 85 26.47 20.90 -0.87
N PRO A 86 27.28 21.98 -0.80
CA PRO A 86 26.85 23.29 -1.29
C PRO A 86 26.69 23.38 -2.82
N LYS A 87 25.66 24.11 -3.28
CA LYS A 87 25.49 24.49 -4.70
C LYS A 87 26.52 25.52 -5.16
N ASN A 88 26.84 26.51 -4.31
CA ASN A 88 27.74 27.59 -4.69
C ASN A 88 29.17 27.08 -4.82
N GLU A 89 29.79 27.26 -5.99
CA GLU A 89 31.13 26.77 -6.32
C GLU A 89 32.18 27.11 -5.25
N ARG A 90 32.24 28.35 -4.76
CA ARG A 90 33.22 28.76 -3.74
C ARG A 90 32.98 28.11 -2.38
N GLU A 91 31.71 27.97 -2.00
CA GLU A 91 31.35 27.29 -0.74
C GLU A 91 31.61 25.78 -0.86
N ARG A 92 31.35 25.20 -2.04
CA ARG A 92 31.60 23.80 -2.37
C ARG A 92 33.10 23.49 -2.31
N GLU A 93 33.96 24.27 -2.95
CA GLU A 93 35.42 24.11 -2.87
C GLU A 93 35.92 24.13 -1.42
N ALA A 94 35.46 25.10 -0.62
CA ALA A 94 35.83 25.18 0.80
C ALA A 94 35.34 23.96 1.60
N TYR A 95 34.18 23.43 1.25
CA TYR A 95 33.59 22.26 1.88
C TYR A 95 34.29 20.95 1.46
N GLN A 96 34.69 20.83 0.19
CA GLN A 96 35.50 19.72 -0.32
C GLN A 96 36.85 19.62 0.42
N GLU A 97 37.53 20.74 0.67
CA GLU A 97 38.76 20.74 1.47
C GLU A 97 38.51 20.31 2.94
N LEU A 98 37.33 20.61 3.48
CA LEU A 98 36.91 20.11 4.78
C LEU A 98 36.71 18.59 4.76
N LEU A 99 36.01 18.05 3.75
CA LEU A 99 35.79 16.61 3.59
C LEU A 99 37.12 15.86 3.39
N LYS A 100 38.04 16.36 2.56
CA LYS A 100 39.39 15.79 2.43
C LYS A 100 40.09 15.66 3.78
N LYS A 101 40.07 16.72 4.57
CA LYS A 101 40.79 16.78 5.84
C LYS A 101 40.17 15.93 6.95
N TYR A 102 38.85 15.89 7.05
CA TYR A 102 38.16 15.34 8.22
C TYR A 102 37.31 14.09 7.95
N LEU A 103 37.06 13.76 6.68
CA LEU A 103 36.35 12.53 6.28
C LEU A 103 37.30 11.56 5.57
N LEU A 104 37.94 12.00 4.48
CA LEU A 104 38.78 11.14 3.63
C LEU A 104 40.09 10.76 4.31
N GLU A 105 40.90 11.73 4.74
CA GLU A 105 42.21 11.46 5.35
C GLU A 105 42.13 10.50 6.57
N PRO A 106 41.14 10.60 7.49
CA PRO A 106 40.99 9.62 8.57
C PRO A 106 40.63 8.19 8.13
N LEU A 107 40.05 8.01 6.95
CA LEU A 107 39.57 6.73 6.42
C LEU A 107 40.50 6.11 5.37
N LYS A 108 41.50 6.86 4.90
CA LYS A 108 42.45 6.46 3.86
C LYS A 108 43.14 5.13 4.10
N ASP A 109 43.47 4.82 5.35
CA ASP A 109 44.19 3.60 5.71
C ASP A 109 43.22 2.45 6.11
N PHE A 110 41.91 2.59 5.91
CA PHE A 110 40.96 1.51 6.20
C PHE A 110 41.28 0.28 5.34
N ASN A 111 41.45 -0.88 5.98
CA ASN A 111 41.75 -2.14 5.31
C ASN A 111 40.46 -2.78 4.73
N GLY A 112 40.03 -2.29 3.57
CA GLY A 112 38.83 -2.74 2.86
C GLY A 112 38.04 -1.57 2.25
N ASP A 113 36.76 -1.80 1.98
CA ASP A 113 35.88 -0.83 1.34
C ASP A 113 35.09 0.00 2.36
N VAL A 114 34.87 1.27 2.05
CA VAL A 114 34.07 2.21 2.83
C VAL A 114 32.85 2.61 2.00
N ILE A 115 31.67 2.31 2.50
CA ILE A 115 30.42 2.54 1.79
C ILE A 115 29.61 3.59 2.54
N PHE A 116 29.34 4.71 1.87
CA PHE A 116 28.45 5.75 2.35
C PHE A 116 27.05 5.56 1.77
N THR A 117 26.02 5.59 2.61
CA THR A 117 24.63 5.60 2.13
C THR A 117 24.05 6.99 2.37
N PRO A 118 23.51 7.68 1.34
CA PRO A 118 22.91 9.01 1.50
C PRO A 118 21.80 9.01 2.56
N GLY A 119 21.70 10.08 3.34
CA GLY A 119 20.63 10.31 4.31
C GLY A 119 20.15 11.77 4.27
N TYR A 120 19.49 12.21 5.36
CA TYR A 120 18.85 13.52 5.41
C TYR A 120 19.79 14.70 5.11
N ASN A 121 21.03 14.67 5.60
CA ASN A 121 21.99 15.76 5.35
C ASN A 121 22.50 15.79 3.90
N GLU A 122 22.44 14.67 3.17
CA GLU A 122 22.92 14.56 1.80
C GLU A 122 21.89 15.08 0.79
N TRP A 123 20.60 14.90 1.09
CA TRP A 123 19.51 15.47 0.32
C TRP A 123 19.39 16.99 0.53
N THR A 124 19.91 17.76 -0.41
CA THR A 124 19.78 19.22 -0.46
C THR A 124 18.72 19.62 -1.49
N LYS A 125 18.45 20.92 -1.65
CA LYS A 125 17.53 21.43 -2.71
C LYS A 125 17.95 21.08 -4.15
N GLU A 126 19.20 20.69 -4.36
CA GLU A 126 19.65 20.21 -5.68
C GLU A 126 19.31 18.73 -5.91
N GLY A 127 18.80 18.03 -4.89
CA GLY A 127 18.37 16.64 -4.94
C GLY A 127 19.47 15.71 -5.46
N GLN A 128 19.07 14.84 -6.38
CA GLN A 128 19.90 13.84 -7.05
C GLN A 128 21.21 14.44 -7.59
N GLY A 129 21.18 15.60 -8.25
CA GLY A 129 22.39 16.20 -8.83
C GLY A 129 23.48 16.56 -7.81
N ALA A 130 23.12 16.90 -6.57
CA ALA A 130 24.12 17.12 -5.52
C ALA A 130 24.69 15.81 -4.96
N ILE A 131 23.93 14.72 -5.00
CA ILE A 131 24.39 13.39 -4.60
C ILE A 131 25.39 12.88 -5.64
N ASP A 132 25.07 12.99 -6.93
CA ASP A 132 25.96 12.61 -8.03
C ASP A 132 27.29 13.38 -7.99
N ASP A 133 27.24 14.71 -7.78
CA ASP A 133 28.43 15.57 -7.65
C ASP A 133 29.28 15.19 -6.43
N LEU A 134 28.63 14.74 -5.34
CA LEU A 134 29.28 14.33 -4.10
C LEU A 134 29.93 12.95 -4.26
N GLU A 135 29.21 12.00 -4.85
CA GLU A 135 29.69 10.67 -5.19
C GLU A 135 30.96 10.76 -6.04
N SER A 136 30.89 11.48 -7.16
CA SER A 136 32.03 11.71 -8.06
C SER A 136 33.23 12.27 -7.29
N PHE A 137 33.00 13.28 -6.43
CA PHE A 137 34.06 13.86 -5.61
C PHE A 137 34.71 12.85 -4.64
N LEU A 138 33.91 12.01 -3.97
CA LEU A 138 34.44 11.06 -2.99
C LEU A 138 35.25 9.95 -3.67
N GLN A 139 34.72 9.35 -4.73
CA GLN A 139 35.37 8.28 -5.50
C GLN A 139 36.63 8.77 -6.25
N ASP A 140 36.61 9.99 -6.81
CA ASP A 140 37.78 10.59 -7.49
C ASP A 140 38.97 10.82 -6.54
N ASN A 141 38.70 11.02 -5.26
CA ASN A 141 39.75 11.29 -4.26
C ASN A 141 40.23 10.02 -3.54
N GLN A 142 39.43 8.95 -3.48
CA GLN A 142 39.79 7.71 -2.80
C GLN A 142 39.09 6.49 -3.40
N SER A 143 39.86 5.53 -3.93
CA SER A 143 39.34 4.39 -4.70
C SER A 143 38.72 3.27 -3.87
N ASN A 144 38.81 3.30 -2.54
CA ASN A 144 38.17 2.33 -1.65
C ASN A 144 36.89 2.91 -1.01
N ILE A 145 36.40 4.04 -1.52
CA ILE A 145 35.15 4.66 -1.09
C ILE A 145 34.13 4.48 -2.20
N GLU A 146 32.94 4.07 -1.79
CA GLU A 146 31.76 3.99 -2.64
C GLU A 146 30.59 4.76 -1.99
N VAL A 147 29.71 5.32 -2.81
CA VAL A 147 28.44 5.90 -2.36
C VAL A 147 27.32 5.04 -2.93
N TRP A 148 26.64 4.28 -2.07
CA TRP A 148 25.57 3.38 -2.48
C TRP A 148 24.28 3.65 -1.70
N PRO A 149 23.13 3.81 -2.38
CA PRO A 149 22.95 3.66 -3.84
C PRO A 149 23.63 4.76 -4.67
N ASP A 150 24.04 4.41 -5.89
CA ASP A 150 24.68 5.29 -6.86
C ASP A 150 23.66 6.16 -7.61
N ASP A 151 24.14 7.23 -8.25
CA ASP A 151 23.33 8.14 -9.08
C ASP A 151 22.10 8.74 -8.35
N GLY A 152 22.10 8.75 -7.01
CA GLY A 152 20.96 9.17 -6.18
C GLY A 152 19.70 8.30 -6.33
N CYS A 153 19.87 7.04 -6.71
CA CYS A 153 18.80 6.06 -6.78
C CYS A 153 18.39 5.51 -5.40
N PRO A 154 17.21 4.87 -5.28
CA PRO A 154 16.70 4.46 -3.96
C PRO A 154 17.30 3.18 -3.39
N LEU A 155 17.88 2.34 -4.24
CA LEU A 155 18.24 0.97 -3.92
C LEU A 155 19.41 0.53 -4.78
N GLU A 156 20.36 -0.18 -4.18
CA GLU A 156 21.51 -0.76 -4.88
C GLU A 156 21.92 -2.06 -4.17
N ARG A 157 22.27 -3.07 -4.97
CA ARG A 157 22.57 -4.44 -4.53
C ARG A 157 23.98 -4.84 -4.92
N ASN A 158 24.78 -5.27 -3.95
CA ASN A 158 26.19 -5.58 -4.17
C ASN A 158 26.60 -6.86 -3.42
N GLY A 159 27.13 -7.83 -4.18
CA GLY A 159 27.66 -9.08 -3.63
C GLY A 159 29.01 -8.88 -2.96
N ILE A 160 29.06 -9.04 -1.64
CA ILE A 160 30.29 -8.85 -0.85
C ILE A 160 31.16 -10.11 -0.87
N THR A 161 30.53 -11.28 -0.77
CA THR A 161 31.14 -12.60 -0.96
C THR A 161 30.10 -13.55 -1.55
N ASP A 162 30.50 -14.77 -1.93
CA ASP A 162 29.56 -15.82 -2.38
C ASP A 162 28.46 -16.14 -1.35
N GLN A 163 28.67 -15.80 -0.07
CA GLN A 163 27.73 -16.09 1.03
C GLN A 163 27.12 -14.84 1.68
N VAL A 164 27.51 -13.62 1.25
CA VAL A 164 27.11 -12.36 1.89
C VAL A 164 26.71 -11.35 0.84
N GLU A 165 25.49 -10.82 0.97
CA GLU A 165 24.94 -9.78 0.12
C GLU A 165 24.76 -8.48 0.92
N LEU A 166 25.08 -7.34 0.31
CA LEU A 166 24.75 -6.02 0.85
C LEU A 166 23.67 -5.39 -0.02
N ILE A 167 22.60 -4.93 0.60
CA ILE A 167 21.56 -4.11 -0.02
C ILE A 167 21.60 -2.75 0.66
N THR A 168 21.88 -1.69 -0.10
CA THR A 168 21.84 -0.32 0.42
C THR A 168 20.53 0.36 0.03
N VAL A 169 19.91 1.03 0.99
CA VAL A 169 18.59 1.65 0.84
C VAL A 169 18.70 3.12 1.20
N ASP A 170 18.47 4.00 0.22
CA ASP A 170 18.25 5.42 0.49
C ASP A 170 16.81 5.63 0.99
N SER A 171 16.63 5.42 2.29
CA SER A 171 15.35 5.73 2.94
C SER A 171 14.96 7.22 2.89
N GLN A 172 15.90 8.14 2.67
CA GLN A 172 15.59 9.56 2.57
C GLN A 172 14.91 9.86 1.22
N TRP A 173 15.36 9.25 0.13
CA TRP A 173 14.67 9.29 -1.17
C TRP A 173 13.17 9.04 -1.05
N TYR A 174 12.77 8.07 -0.21
CA TYR A 174 11.36 7.74 0.00
C TYR A 174 10.60 8.85 0.74
N LEU A 175 11.25 9.51 1.70
CA LEU A 175 10.68 10.54 2.58
C LEU A 175 10.77 11.96 2.01
N GLU A 176 11.50 12.16 0.91
CA GLU A 176 11.58 13.44 0.21
C GLU A 176 10.26 13.80 -0.50
N ASP A 177 9.99 15.10 -0.56
CA ASP A 177 8.94 15.63 -1.43
C ASP A 177 9.48 15.73 -2.86
N TRP A 178 9.09 14.77 -3.71
CA TRP A 178 9.60 14.66 -5.09
C TRP A 178 9.23 15.88 -5.96
N ASP A 179 8.20 16.65 -5.57
CA ASP A 179 7.84 17.88 -6.27
C ASP A 179 8.89 18.99 -6.06
N GLU A 180 9.69 18.92 -4.98
CA GLU A 180 10.81 19.84 -4.76
C GLU A 180 12.07 19.45 -5.54
N HIS A 181 12.10 18.27 -6.16
CA HIS A 181 13.25 17.71 -6.87
C HIS A 181 12.88 17.33 -8.32
N PRO A 182 12.80 18.29 -9.25
CA PRO A 182 12.22 18.06 -10.58
C PRO A 182 13.03 17.13 -11.50
N ILE A 183 14.23 16.73 -11.09
CA ILE A 183 15.13 15.78 -11.77
C ILE A 183 15.25 14.45 -11.04
N ILE A 184 14.46 14.21 -9.99
CA ILE A 184 14.53 12.97 -9.23
C ILE A 184 14.16 11.77 -10.11
N ASN A 185 14.85 10.64 -9.90
CA ASN A 185 14.70 9.40 -10.65
C ASN A 185 15.07 9.46 -12.13
N THR A 186 15.57 10.58 -12.66
CA THR A 186 15.97 10.71 -14.08
C THR A 186 16.83 9.53 -14.53
N LYS A 187 17.89 9.22 -13.77
CA LYS A 187 18.82 8.10 -14.01
C LYS A 187 18.39 6.74 -13.45
N CYS A 188 17.27 6.67 -12.74
CA CYS A 188 16.86 5.45 -12.03
C CYS A 188 15.77 4.69 -12.80
N GLU A 189 15.84 3.36 -12.78
CA GLU A 189 14.79 2.50 -13.33
C GLU A 189 13.54 2.45 -12.42
N ILE A 190 13.73 2.64 -11.11
CA ILE A 190 12.65 2.80 -10.14
C ILE A 190 12.06 4.21 -10.28
N LYS A 191 10.83 4.30 -10.80
CA LYS A 191 10.10 5.58 -10.99
C LYS A 191 8.98 5.78 -9.96
N THR A 192 8.67 4.78 -9.14
CA THR A 192 7.59 4.86 -8.13
C THR A 192 7.99 4.22 -6.80
N ARG A 193 7.37 4.68 -5.71
CA ARG A 193 7.55 4.13 -4.36
C ARG A 193 7.12 2.66 -4.21
N GLU A 194 6.14 2.18 -4.98
CA GLU A 194 5.76 0.75 -4.93
C GLU A 194 6.75 -0.13 -5.71
N GLN A 195 7.32 0.37 -6.83
CA GLN A 195 8.41 -0.34 -7.53
C GLN A 195 9.63 -0.54 -6.61
N PHE A 196 9.97 0.45 -5.79
CA PHE A 196 11.02 0.31 -4.77
C PHE A 196 10.80 -0.91 -3.86
N PHE A 197 9.58 -1.14 -3.36
CA PHE A 197 9.30 -2.31 -2.52
C PHE A 197 9.29 -3.64 -3.28
N ILE A 198 8.96 -3.61 -4.57
CA ILE A 198 9.03 -4.78 -5.44
C ILE A 198 10.49 -5.17 -5.63
N GLU A 199 11.34 -4.21 -6.02
CA GLU A 199 12.77 -4.43 -6.24
C GLU A 199 13.48 -4.86 -4.96
N PHE A 200 13.22 -4.18 -3.83
CA PHE A 200 13.80 -4.57 -2.53
C PHE A 200 13.44 -6.02 -2.14
N LYS A 201 12.22 -6.46 -2.45
CA LYS A 201 11.80 -7.84 -2.21
C LYS A 201 12.52 -8.82 -3.14
N ASP A 202 12.63 -8.48 -4.42
CA ASP A 202 13.28 -9.32 -5.42
C ASP A 202 14.78 -9.44 -5.15
N ASP A 203 15.46 -8.38 -4.72
CA ASP A 203 16.86 -8.42 -4.29
C ASP A 203 17.10 -9.34 -3.10
N ILE A 204 16.21 -9.34 -2.10
CA ILE A 204 16.32 -10.27 -0.97
C ILE A 204 16.07 -11.72 -1.44
N LYS A 205 15.06 -11.91 -2.28
CA LYS A 205 14.65 -13.22 -2.78
C LYS A 205 15.69 -13.88 -3.68
N ASP A 206 16.30 -13.12 -4.58
CA ASP A 206 17.32 -13.61 -5.50
C ASP A 206 18.63 -13.98 -4.78
N ASN A 207 18.80 -13.52 -3.54
CA ASN A 207 19.93 -13.83 -2.67
C ASN A 207 19.58 -14.78 -1.53
N HIS A 208 18.51 -15.56 -1.68
CA HIS A 208 18.15 -16.63 -0.75
C HIS A 208 19.34 -17.58 -0.50
N GLY A 209 19.54 -17.97 0.76
CA GLY A 209 20.66 -18.84 1.16
C GLY A 209 21.98 -18.11 1.44
N LYS A 210 22.04 -16.79 1.26
CA LYS A 210 23.13 -15.91 1.75
C LYS A 210 22.73 -15.21 3.05
N THR A 211 23.70 -14.61 3.75
CA THR A 211 23.41 -13.62 4.80
C THR A 211 23.26 -12.25 4.15
N ILE A 212 22.10 -11.63 4.29
CA ILE A 212 21.77 -10.35 3.65
C ILE A 212 21.89 -9.24 4.68
N VAL A 213 22.77 -8.27 4.44
CA VAL A 213 22.91 -7.07 5.26
C VAL A 213 22.22 -5.92 4.54
N VAL A 214 21.25 -5.28 5.19
CA VAL A 214 20.53 -4.13 4.65
C VAL A 214 21.01 -2.85 5.34
N SER A 215 21.73 -2.00 4.61
CA SER A 215 22.18 -0.69 5.10
C SER A 215 21.13 0.37 4.80
N VAL A 216 20.52 0.93 5.84
CA VAL A 216 19.46 1.93 5.73
C VAL A 216 19.65 3.05 6.75
N PRO A 217 19.76 4.33 6.34
CA PRO A 217 19.95 5.45 7.26
C PRO A 217 18.92 5.49 8.38
N HIS A 218 17.64 5.43 7.99
CA HIS A 218 16.49 5.47 8.89
C HIS A 218 16.24 4.09 9.51
N PRO A 219 16.34 3.94 10.85
CA PRO A 219 16.21 2.65 11.49
C PRO A 219 14.83 2.02 11.31
N VAL A 220 14.80 0.71 10.98
CA VAL A 220 13.55 -0.06 10.87
C VAL A 220 12.92 -0.36 12.24
N LEU A 221 13.74 -0.59 13.24
CA LEU A 221 13.37 -0.75 14.64
C LEU A 221 14.01 0.37 15.46
N SER A 222 13.30 1.01 16.37
CA SER A 222 13.95 1.95 17.29
C SER A 222 13.30 1.95 18.67
N ASN A 223 14.15 1.91 19.70
CA ASN A 223 13.76 2.14 21.08
C ASN A 223 14.21 3.51 21.61
N THR A 224 14.57 4.43 20.71
CA THR A 224 14.92 5.81 21.04
C THR A 224 13.75 6.52 21.72
N LYS A 225 14.06 7.30 22.76
CA LYS A 225 13.07 8.05 23.54
C LYS A 225 12.74 9.34 22.83
N ASN A 226 11.60 9.33 22.16
CA ASN A 226 11.05 10.51 21.50
C ASN A 226 10.32 11.42 22.50
N GLY A 227 10.28 12.71 22.19
CA GLY A 227 9.54 13.70 22.98
C GLY A 227 8.02 13.44 22.97
N PHE A 228 7.26 14.11 23.85
CA PHE A 228 5.80 13.95 23.91
C PHE A 228 5.13 14.20 22.54
N PHE A 229 5.42 15.35 21.93
CA PHE A 229 4.84 15.75 20.64
C PHE A 229 5.28 14.87 19.47
N GLU A 230 6.54 14.46 19.46
CA GLU A 230 7.06 13.55 18.43
C GLU A 230 6.42 12.16 18.51
N LYS A 231 6.09 11.67 19.72
CA LYS A 231 5.43 10.39 19.95
C LYS A 231 3.99 10.30 19.48
N ILE A 232 3.27 11.42 19.45
CA ILE A 232 1.82 11.46 19.16
C ILE A 232 1.53 12.11 17.81
N GLY A 233 2.39 13.04 17.36
CA GLY A 233 2.10 13.88 16.22
C GLY A 233 2.90 13.55 14.97
N GLY A 234 4.15 13.09 15.05
CA GLY A 234 4.93 12.76 13.84
C GLY A 234 5.01 13.91 12.81
N PHE A 235 5.10 15.16 13.29
CA PHE A 235 4.97 16.40 12.50
C PHE A 235 6.06 16.66 11.44
N SER A 236 7.00 15.73 11.27
CA SER A 236 8.08 15.82 10.29
C SER A 236 8.27 14.45 9.64
N PRO A 237 8.60 14.37 8.34
CA PRO A 237 8.94 13.10 7.69
C PRO A 237 10.07 12.34 8.41
N GLN A 238 10.96 13.05 9.10
CA GLN A 238 12.07 12.48 9.89
C GLN A 238 11.63 11.86 11.22
N ALA A 239 10.41 12.14 11.68
CA ALA A 239 9.93 11.66 12.98
C ALA A 239 9.53 10.17 12.89
N TYR A 240 9.97 9.37 13.86
CA TYR A 240 9.72 7.91 13.87
C TYR A 240 8.23 7.51 13.85
N TYR A 241 7.31 8.40 14.23
CA TYR A 241 5.86 8.14 14.19
C TYR A 241 5.14 8.94 13.11
N ASN A 242 5.86 9.47 12.11
CA ASN A 242 5.26 10.00 10.90
C ASN A 242 4.61 8.88 10.08
N GLU A 243 3.52 9.18 9.38
CA GLU A 243 2.75 8.20 8.60
C GLU A 243 3.59 7.54 7.50
N GLU A 244 4.25 8.33 6.65
CA GLU A 244 5.05 7.83 5.52
C GLU A 244 6.25 7.02 6.00
N TYR A 245 6.95 7.52 7.02
CA TYR A 245 8.08 6.80 7.60
C TYR A 245 7.63 5.52 8.31
N SER A 246 6.50 5.52 9.03
CA SER A 246 5.98 4.30 9.67
C SER A 246 5.60 3.25 8.63
N TYR A 247 5.00 3.66 7.52
CA TYR A 247 4.66 2.76 6.42
C TYR A 247 5.91 2.19 5.73
N LEU A 248 6.91 3.02 5.40
CA LEU A 248 8.20 2.57 4.86
C LEU A 248 8.81 1.49 5.74
N ARG A 249 8.86 1.77 7.04
CA ARG A 249 9.45 0.88 8.04
C ARG A 249 8.73 -0.46 8.13
N GLY A 250 7.40 -0.43 8.26
CA GLY A 250 6.58 -1.62 8.34
C GLY A 250 6.69 -2.48 7.09
N ARG A 251 6.73 -1.86 5.89
CA ARG A 251 6.95 -2.56 4.62
C ARG A 251 8.33 -3.23 4.56
N LEU A 252 9.41 -2.53 4.91
CA LEU A 252 10.77 -3.10 4.92
C LEU A 252 10.88 -4.28 5.89
N GLU A 253 10.39 -4.11 7.12
CA GLU A 253 10.37 -5.17 8.14
C GLU A 253 9.57 -6.38 7.68
N THR A 254 8.39 -6.15 7.10
CA THR A 254 7.49 -7.21 6.65
C THR A 254 8.05 -7.99 5.47
N ILE A 255 8.72 -7.32 4.54
CA ILE A 255 9.42 -7.99 3.44
C ILE A 255 10.57 -8.82 4.01
N ALA A 256 11.43 -8.24 4.85
CA ALA A 256 12.56 -8.96 5.46
C ALA A 256 12.11 -10.17 6.29
N SER A 257 11.00 -10.07 7.02
CA SER A 257 10.44 -11.15 7.86
C SER A 257 9.94 -12.36 7.07
N GLN A 258 9.79 -12.25 5.75
CA GLN A 258 9.45 -13.37 4.87
C GLN A 258 10.66 -14.22 4.48
N PHE A 259 11.88 -13.78 4.78
CA PHE A 259 13.12 -14.44 4.40
C PHE A 259 14.03 -14.69 5.61
N ASP A 260 14.92 -15.66 5.46
CA ASP A 260 15.90 -16.01 6.48
C ASP A 260 17.18 -15.15 6.38
N ASP A 261 17.89 -15.02 7.49
CA ASP A 261 19.23 -14.43 7.58
C ASP A 261 19.37 -12.96 7.07
N VAL A 262 18.29 -12.16 7.11
CA VAL A 262 18.31 -10.70 6.83
C VAL A 262 18.65 -9.89 8.10
N ILE A 263 19.61 -8.96 8.02
CA ILE A 263 20.08 -8.12 9.13
C ILE A 263 20.06 -6.65 8.72
N PHE A 264 19.33 -5.80 9.45
CA PHE A 264 19.36 -4.36 9.22
C PHE A 264 20.52 -3.67 9.96
N VAL A 265 21.15 -2.69 9.30
CA VAL A 265 22.12 -1.78 9.91
C VAL A 265 21.72 -0.33 9.62
N SER A 266 21.77 0.54 10.64
CA SER A 266 21.27 1.92 10.53
C SER A 266 22.07 2.93 11.35
N GLY A 267 21.90 4.21 11.03
CA GLY A 267 22.76 5.28 11.55
C GLY A 267 22.06 6.55 12.06
N ASN A 268 20.78 6.80 11.75
CA ASN A 268 20.15 8.09 12.08
C ASN A 268 19.89 8.31 13.58
N ASP A 269 19.59 7.27 14.37
CA ASP A 269 19.39 7.46 15.82
C ASP A 269 20.70 7.90 16.48
N ALA A 270 20.64 8.89 17.37
CA ALA A 270 21.79 9.43 18.09
C ALA A 270 22.25 8.55 19.29
N ASN A 271 22.34 7.24 19.09
CA ASN A 271 22.78 6.23 20.07
C ASN A 271 23.18 4.89 19.40
N MET A 272 23.58 3.90 20.20
CA MET A 272 23.83 2.52 19.74
C MET A 272 22.77 1.57 20.28
N GLN A 273 22.23 0.69 19.42
CA GLN A 273 21.21 -0.29 19.81
C GLN A 273 21.41 -1.63 19.08
N PHE A 274 21.05 -2.72 19.77
CA PHE A 274 20.74 -4.00 19.14
C PHE A 274 19.28 -4.33 19.43
N LEU A 275 18.49 -4.46 18.38
CA LEU A 275 17.06 -4.75 18.46
C LEU A 275 16.74 -6.00 17.66
N LYS A 276 15.62 -6.64 18.02
CA LYS A 276 15.09 -7.80 17.33
C LYS A 276 13.57 -7.86 17.44
N ASP A 277 12.91 -8.02 16.30
CA ASP A 277 11.47 -8.26 16.20
C ASP A 277 11.17 -9.23 15.05
N ASP A 278 10.19 -10.13 15.22
CA ASP A 278 9.84 -11.20 14.27
C ASP A 278 11.04 -11.97 13.67
N GLY A 279 12.07 -12.15 14.50
CA GLY A 279 13.30 -12.84 14.11
C GLY A 279 14.30 -11.98 13.32
N ILE A 280 13.97 -10.74 12.97
CA ILE A 280 14.81 -9.79 12.25
C ILE A 280 15.67 -8.96 13.21
N PRO A 281 17.00 -9.13 13.21
CA PRO A 281 17.92 -8.29 13.98
C PRO A 281 18.14 -6.94 13.31
N GLN A 282 18.30 -5.90 14.12
CA GLN A 282 18.77 -4.60 13.70
C GLN A 282 19.90 -4.08 14.59
N ILE A 283 20.95 -3.58 13.94
CA ILE A 283 22.09 -2.92 14.56
C ILE A 283 21.98 -1.42 14.25
N ILE A 284 21.86 -0.61 15.28
CA ILE A 284 21.94 0.85 15.14
C ILE A 284 23.26 1.33 15.72
N SER A 285 24.02 2.07 14.94
CA SER A 285 25.28 2.64 15.37
C SER A 285 25.36 4.07 14.85
N GLY A 286 25.01 5.05 15.68
CA GLY A 286 24.93 6.45 15.24
C GLY A 286 25.21 7.43 16.36
N TYR A 287 26.47 7.62 16.77
CA TYR A 287 26.76 8.68 17.73
C TYR A 287 28.11 9.36 17.52
N THR A 288 28.04 10.65 17.20
CA THR A 288 29.15 11.60 17.29
C THR A 288 28.79 12.86 18.09
N LYS A 289 27.49 13.23 18.16
CA LYS A 289 26.97 14.41 18.87
C LYS A 289 25.45 14.32 19.13
N ASP A 290 24.95 15.10 20.09
CA ASP A 290 23.52 15.24 20.46
C ASP A 290 22.78 13.95 20.89
N ILE A 291 23.27 13.33 21.98
CA ILE A 291 22.78 12.04 22.53
C ILE A 291 21.26 12.01 22.69
N GLN A 292 20.64 10.96 22.13
CA GLN A 292 19.28 10.56 22.46
C GLN A 292 19.29 9.29 23.32
N LYS A 293 18.50 9.28 24.39
CA LYS A 293 18.38 8.10 25.27
C LYS A 293 17.51 7.05 24.59
N ALA A 294 17.86 5.77 24.71
CA ALA A 294 16.99 4.65 24.31
C ALA A 294 16.56 3.80 25.53
N LYS A 295 15.52 2.98 25.37
CA LYS A 295 14.99 2.10 26.43
C LYS A 295 15.07 0.63 26.00
N VAL A 296 15.81 -0.19 26.72
CA VAL A 296 15.81 -1.66 26.51
C VAL A 296 14.43 -2.21 26.89
N ARG A 297 13.78 -2.92 25.95
CA ARG A 297 12.40 -3.44 26.12
C ARG A 297 12.33 -4.95 26.29
N LYS A 298 13.21 -5.71 25.64
CA LYS A 298 13.35 -7.17 25.76
C LYS A 298 14.74 -7.50 26.32
N ASP A 299 14.90 -8.64 27.00
CA ASP A 299 16.18 -9.05 27.60
C ASP A 299 17.31 -9.24 26.57
N GLU A 300 16.94 -9.58 25.34
CA GLU A 300 17.86 -9.73 24.20
C GLU A 300 18.23 -8.41 23.52
N HIS A 301 17.60 -7.29 23.89
CA HIS A 301 17.89 -5.96 23.31
C HIS A 301 19.04 -5.26 24.05
N PHE A 302 19.73 -4.37 23.36
CA PHE A 302 20.76 -3.51 23.92
C PHE A 302 20.57 -2.05 23.50
N ALA A 303 20.96 -1.13 24.38
CA ALA A 303 20.98 0.30 24.10
C ALA A 303 22.11 0.98 24.89
N SER A 304 22.86 1.88 24.25
CA SER A 304 23.93 2.66 24.87
C SER A 304 23.99 4.07 24.31
N THR A 305 24.21 5.04 25.18
CA THR A 305 24.46 6.45 24.84
C THR A 305 25.95 6.80 24.83
N LYS A 306 26.82 5.79 24.89
CA LYS A 306 28.27 5.98 24.86
C LYS A 306 28.74 6.19 23.43
N MET A 307 29.82 6.93 23.25
CA MET A 307 30.45 7.11 21.95
C MET A 307 31.13 5.82 21.49
N GLY A 308 30.88 5.40 20.26
CA GLY A 308 31.20 4.06 19.84
C GLY A 308 30.82 3.70 18.42
N TYR A 309 31.10 2.46 18.05
CA TYR A 309 30.70 1.85 16.79
C TYR A 309 30.24 0.40 17.01
N ALA A 310 29.56 -0.15 16.01
CA ALA A 310 29.20 -1.56 15.98
C ALA A 310 30.10 -2.33 15.01
N LYS A 311 30.30 -3.61 15.30
CA LYS A 311 31.03 -4.56 14.48
C LYS A 311 30.17 -5.80 14.29
N LEU A 312 29.92 -6.19 13.05
CA LEU A 312 29.17 -7.39 12.69
C LEU A 312 30.13 -8.38 12.03
N LYS A 313 30.36 -9.52 12.68
CA LYS A 313 31.12 -10.63 12.12
C LYS A 313 30.16 -11.64 11.52
N ILE A 314 30.38 -12.03 10.28
CA ILE A 314 29.64 -13.10 9.61
C ILE A 314 30.58 -14.30 9.47
N PHE A 315 30.11 -15.48 9.86
CA PHE A 315 30.88 -16.73 9.80
C PHE A 315 30.47 -17.57 8.58
N LYS A 316 31.33 -18.49 8.16
CA LYS A 316 31.08 -19.42 7.04
C LYS A 316 29.88 -20.36 7.21
N ASP A 317 29.38 -20.48 8.45
CA ASP A 317 28.17 -21.24 8.76
C ASP A 317 26.90 -20.38 8.72
N ARG A 318 27.01 -19.12 8.23
CA ARG A 318 25.99 -18.07 8.18
C ARG A 318 25.45 -17.61 9.53
N SER A 319 26.02 -18.07 10.64
CA SER A 319 25.79 -17.38 11.91
C SER A 319 26.56 -16.05 11.94
N SER A 320 26.06 -15.10 12.74
CA SER A 320 26.68 -13.79 12.87
C SER A 320 26.85 -13.40 14.33
N LEU A 321 27.74 -12.46 14.59
CA LEU A 321 28.00 -11.89 15.91
C LEU A 321 28.05 -10.37 15.82
N ALA A 322 27.09 -9.71 16.46
CA ALA A 322 27.11 -8.27 16.62
C ALA A 322 27.86 -7.90 17.91
N GLU A 323 28.82 -7.00 17.81
CA GLU A 323 29.65 -6.48 18.89
C GLU A 323 29.54 -4.94 18.92
N PHE A 324 29.42 -4.35 20.10
CA PHE A 324 29.39 -2.89 20.25
C PHE A 324 30.58 -2.43 21.07
N TYR A 325 31.25 -1.39 20.60
CA TYR A 325 32.47 -0.86 21.21
C TYR A 325 32.27 0.57 21.66
N GLU A 326 32.68 0.88 22.89
CA GLU A 326 32.83 2.26 23.38
C GLU A 326 34.25 2.75 23.05
N VAL A 327 34.35 3.84 22.30
CA VAL A 327 35.63 4.49 21.96
C VAL A 327 36.13 5.29 23.15
N LYS A 328 37.33 4.94 23.65
CA LYS A 328 37.99 5.61 24.79
C LYS A 328 39.36 6.15 24.38
N PRO A 329 39.95 7.09 25.14
CA PRO A 329 41.24 7.68 24.79
C PRO A 329 42.44 6.73 24.69
N LEU A 330 42.36 5.52 25.28
CA LEU A 330 43.48 4.57 25.34
C LEU A 330 43.22 3.29 24.55
N GLU A 331 42.07 2.66 24.75
CA GLU A 331 41.68 1.43 24.07
C GLU A 331 40.16 1.31 24.05
N ASP A 332 39.60 0.92 22.90
CA ASP A 332 38.17 0.67 22.75
C ASP A 332 37.71 -0.45 23.67
N SER A 333 36.55 -0.27 24.27
CA SER A 333 35.97 -1.22 25.23
C SER A 333 34.78 -1.93 24.59
N LEU A 334 34.84 -3.25 24.44
CA LEU A 334 33.65 -4.04 24.11
C LEU A 334 32.61 -3.87 25.23
N ILE A 335 31.39 -3.44 24.88
CA ILE A 335 30.32 -3.16 25.86
C ILE A 335 29.11 -4.10 25.71
N PHE A 336 28.94 -4.74 24.56
CA PHE A 336 27.86 -5.70 24.32
C PHE A 336 28.19 -6.64 23.16
N THR A 337 27.64 -7.86 23.22
CA THR A 337 27.75 -8.88 22.18
C THR A 337 26.43 -9.62 22.04
N ALA A 338 25.93 -9.77 20.82
CA ALA A 338 24.73 -10.54 20.49
C ALA A 338 25.01 -11.56 19.39
N PRO A 339 24.89 -12.87 19.67
CA PRO A 339 24.94 -13.90 18.64
C PRO A 339 23.62 -13.90 17.85
N ILE A 340 23.73 -13.89 16.53
CA ILE A 340 22.62 -14.03 15.58
C ILE A 340 22.72 -15.45 15.00
N LYS A 341 21.74 -16.29 15.33
CA LYS A 341 21.69 -17.68 14.85
C LYS A 341 21.13 -17.71 13.44
N ARG A 342 21.66 -18.61 12.61
CA ARG A 342 21.05 -19.02 11.34
C ARG A 342 19.64 -19.56 11.60
N LYS A 343 18.68 -19.22 10.74
CA LYS A 343 17.28 -19.66 10.86
C LYS A 343 16.98 -21.01 10.17
N GLU A 344 17.77 -21.40 9.18
CA GLU A 344 17.51 -22.57 8.32
C GLU A 344 17.84 -23.94 8.96
N SER A 345 17.02 -24.96 8.66
CA SER A 345 17.16 -26.36 9.15
C SER A 345 18.43 -27.04 8.63
N ARG A 346 19.02 -27.97 9.41
CA ARG A 346 20.16 -28.78 8.94
C ARG A 346 19.68 -30.03 8.21
N MET A 347 20.41 -30.44 7.16
CA MET A 347 20.14 -31.70 6.42
C MET A 347 20.05 -32.95 7.31
N GLU A 348 20.76 -32.96 8.43
CA GLU A 348 20.77 -34.06 9.41
C GLU A 348 19.44 -34.20 10.18
N GLU A 349 18.58 -33.18 10.15
CA GLU A 349 17.30 -33.13 10.86
C GLU A 349 16.11 -33.53 9.96
N VAL A 350 16.33 -33.68 8.66
CA VAL A 350 15.28 -33.99 7.67
C VAL A 350 15.13 -35.51 7.51
N SER A 351 13.95 -36.04 7.84
CA SER A 351 13.59 -37.44 7.57
C SER A 351 12.88 -37.57 6.21
N TYR A 352 13.40 -38.43 5.32
CA TYR A 352 12.82 -38.73 4.01
C TYR A 352 12.80 -40.24 3.71
N LYS A 353 11.94 -40.65 2.76
CA LYS A 353 11.79 -42.05 2.31
C LYS A 353 12.56 -42.30 1.02
N THR A 354 13.00 -43.53 0.78
CA THR A 354 13.63 -43.93 -0.50
C THR A 354 12.59 -44.18 -1.58
N LYS A 355 13.03 -44.20 -2.85
CA LYS A 355 12.18 -44.48 -4.02
C LYS A 355 11.40 -45.79 -3.87
N GLU A 356 12.04 -46.84 -3.36
CA GLU A 356 11.41 -48.15 -3.15
C GLU A 356 10.34 -48.13 -2.06
N GLN A 357 10.40 -47.18 -1.12
CA GLN A 357 9.45 -47.04 -0.03
C GLN A 357 8.20 -46.24 -0.42
N VAL A 358 8.32 -45.32 -1.40
CA VAL A 358 7.21 -44.49 -1.89
C VAL A 358 6.50 -45.14 -3.07
N GLY A 359 7.24 -45.76 -4.00
CA GLY A 359 6.71 -46.33 -5.24
C GLY A 359 6.65 -45.31 -6.40
N ASP A 360 6.17 -45.75 -7.57
CA ASP A 360 6.12 -44.93 -8.80
C ASP A 360 4.89 -44.01 -8.86
N THR A 361 3.82 -44.34 -8.12
CA THR A 361 2.58 -43.56 -8.05
C THR A 361 2.09 -43.44 -6.61
N VAL A 362 1.49 -42.29 -6.30
CA VAL A 362 0.86 -42.00 -4.99
C VAL A 362 -0.53 -41.43 -5.22
N SER A 363 -1.49 -41.93 -4.45
CA SER A 363 -2.86 -41.40 -4.41
C SER A 363 -2.91 -40.22 -3.43
N ALA A 364 -2.99 -39.00 -3.95
CA ALA A 364 -2.91 -37.74 -3.18
C ALA A 364 -3.98 -36.74 -3.62
N SER A 365 -4.37 -35.84 -2.70
CA SER A 365 -5.28 -34.73 -2.95
C SER A 365 -4.61 -33.42 -2.55
N ILE A 366 -5.10 -32.29 -3.06
CA ILE A 366 -4.55 -30.96 -2.73
C ILE A 366 -4.94 -30.58 -1.31
N TYR A 367 -6.21 -30.78 -0.96
CA TYR A 367 -6.77 -30.56 0.37
C TYR A 367 -7.20 -31.88 1.01
N SER A 368 -7.28 -31.90 2.32
CA SER A 368 -7.94 -32.98 3.06
C SER A 368 -9.47 -32.86 2.95
N GLU A 369 -10.19 -33.97 3.19
CA GLU A 369 -11.67 -33.96 3.19
C GLU A 369 -12.23 -32.97 4.23
N GLU A 370 -11.60 -32.86 5.40
CA GLU A 370 -12.00 -31.94 6.48
C GLU A 370 -11.92 -30.45 6.05
N GLU A 371 -10.93 -30.09 5.23
CA GLU A 371 -10.79 -28.72 4.75
C GLU A 371 -11.89 -28.33 3.77
N THR A 372 -12.41 -29.28 2.99
CA THR A 372 -13.44 -29.08 1.96
C THR A 372 -14.87 -29.32 2.45
N ASP A 373 -15.06 -30.07 3.54
CA ASP A 373 -16.38 -30.37 4.10
C ASP A 373 -17.02 -29.10 4.69
N LYS A 374 -18.12 -28.65 4.10
CA LYS A 374 -18.88 -27.46 4.52
C LYS A 374 -20.35 -27.81 4.71
N SER A 375 -20.96 -27.19 5.73
CA SER A 375 -22.40 -27.33 5.95
C SER A 375 -23.21 -26.76 4.79
N LYS A 376 -24.39 -27.32 4.51
CA LYS A 376 -25.31 -26.80 3.46
C LYS A 376 -25.65 -25.31 3.61
N PHE A 377 -25.73 -24.82 4.85
CA PHE A 377 -25.97 -23.39 5.10
C PHE A 377 -24.77 -22.53 4.69
N TYR A 378 -23.55 -23.02 4.92
CA TYR A 378 -22.33 -22.35 4.47
C TYR A 378 -22.30 -22.29 2.94
N SER A 379 -22.53 -23.41 2.25
CA SER A 379 -22.51 -23.43 0.78
C SER A 379 -23.64 -22.60 0.15
N LEU A 380 -24.80 -22.50 0.80
CA LEU A 380 -25.89 -21.61 0.35
C LEU A 380 -25.49 -20.13 0.35
N ILE A 381 -24.65 -19.71 1.31
CA ILE A 381 -24.23 -18.31 1.50
C ILE A 381 -22.97 -17.99 0.68
N TRP A 382 -21.99 -18.89 0.73
CA TRP A 382 -20.67 -18.68 0.13
C TRP A 382 -20.53 -19.29 -1.26
N GLY A 383 -21.48 -20.11 -1.72
CA GLY A 383 -21.35 -20.88 -2.95
C GLY A 383 -20.79 -22.28 -2.70
N ASP A 384 -20.90 -23.18 -3.69
CA ASP A 384 -20.36 -24.54 -3.67
C ASP A 384 -18.90 -24.57 -4.13
N HIS A 385 -18.50 -23.65 -5.01
CA HIS A 385 -17.16 -23.59 -5.63
C HIS A 385 -16.76 -24.95 -6.26
N TYR A 386 -15.47 -25.29 -6.29
CA TYR A 386 -14.91 -26.60 -6.67
C TYR A 386 -14.37 -27.40 -5.47
N ARG A 387 -14.90 -27.20 -4.25
CA ARG A 387 -14.37 -27.82 -3.02
C ARG A 387 -14.19 -29.33 -3.12
N ASP A 388 -15.19 -30.04 -3.65
CA ASP A 388 -15.15 -31.49 -3.79
C ASP A 388 -14.01 -31.97 -4.70
N VAL A 389 -13.56 -31.15 -5.66
CA VAL A 389 -12.44 -31.49 -6.55
C VAL A 389 -11.09 -31.36 -5.84
N TYR A 390 -10.96 -30.44 -4.88
CA TYR A 390 -9.71 -30.23 -4.13
C TYR A 390 -9.37 -31.39 -3.18
N SER A 391 -10.38 -32.08 -2.64
CA SER A 391 -10.21 -33.24 -1.76
C SER A 391 -10.29 -34.59 -2.47
N LYS A 392 -10.61 -34.63 -3.77
CA LYS A 392 -10.50 -35.84 -4.58
C LYS A 392 -9.05 -36.27 -4.72
N LYS A 393 -8.77 -37.53 -4.40
CA LYS A 393 -7.46 -38.14 -4.58
C LYS A 393 -7.23 -38.55 -6.02
N ILE A 394 -6.19 -38.01 -6.65
CA ILE A 394 -5.70 -38.41 -7.97
C ILE A 394 -4.53 -39.39 -7.82
N ASP A 395 -4.34 -40.27 -8.79
CA ASP A 395 -3.14 -41.09 -8.87
C ASP A 395 -2.05 -40.30 -9.61
N ALA A 396 -1.15 -39.68 -8.84
CA ALA A 396 -0.06 -38.86 -9.35
C ALA A 396 1.24 -39.67 -9.46
N ARG A 397 2.02 -39.40 -10.51
CA ARG A 397 3.39 -39.95 -10.66
C ARG A 397 4.30 -39.33 -9.60
N VAL A 398 5.19 -40.13 -9.03
CA VAL A 398 6.15 -39.64 -8.02
C VAL A 398 7.38 -39.07 -8.70
N LEU A 399 7.76 -37.85 -8.34
CA LEU A 399 8.95 -37.18 -8.87
C LEU A 399 10.09 -37.20 -7.84
N PHE A 400 11.12 -38.00 -8.13
CA PHE A 400 12.41 -37.96 -7.46
C PHE A 400 13.38 -37.15 -8.34
N LEU A 401 13.88 -36.03 -7.83
CA LEU A 401 14.65 -35.04 -8.59
C LEU A 401 16.02 -35.58 -9.02
N ASP A 402 16.57 -36.54 -8.27
CA ASP A 402 17.79 -37.31 -8.59
C ASP A 402 17.56 -38.43 -9.62
N THR A 403 16.37 -38.50 -10.22
CA THR A 403 16.05 -39.48 -11.28
C THR A 403 15.75 -38.84 -12.64
N LEU A 404 15.78 -37.51 -12.70
CA LEU A 404 15.77 -36.77 -13.96
C LEU A 404 17.19 -36.69 -14.52
N ASP A 405 17.32 -36.66 -15.85
CA ASP A 405 18.62 -36.53 -16.51
C ASP A 405 19.31 -35.23 -16.01
N GLY A 406 20.45 -35.39 -15.32
CA GLY A 406 21.28 -34.27 -14.86
C GLY A 406 21.20 -33.89 -13.38
N ASP A 407 20.69 -34.75 -12.49
CA ASP A 407 20.72 -34.58 -11.01
C ASP A 407 20.32 -33.16 -10.54
N LEU A 408 19.03 -32.82 -10.61
CA LEU A 408 18.54 -31.47 -10.33
C LEU A 408 18.87 -30.97 -8.91
N GLU A 409 19.58 -29.85 -8.81
CA GLU A 409 19.93 -29.18 -7.56
C GLU A 409 19.03 -27.95 -7.31
N PRO A 410 18.54 -27.70 -6.08
CA PRO A 410 17.75 -26.51 -5.76
C PRO A 410 18.55 -25.24 -6.00
N LEU A 411 18.01 -24.35 -6.82
CA LEU A 411 18.63 -23.08 -7.17
C LEU A 411 18.09 -21.94 -6.31
N LYS A 412 16.78 -21.65 -6.42
CA LYS A 412 16.14 -20.55 -5.68
C LYS A 412 14.64 -20.75 -5.47
N GLU A 413 14.15 -20.24 -4.35
CA GLU A 413 12.71 -20.15 -4.09
C GLU A 413 12.03 -19.13 -5.02
N GLY A 414 10.76 -19.36 -5.29
CA GLY A 414 9.95 -18.51 -6.13
C GLY A 414 8.47 -18.49 -5.75
N GLY A 415 7.67 -18.16 -6.75
CA GLY A 415 6.23 -18.06 -6.64
C GLY A 415 5.79 -16.64 -6.29
N GLY A 416 4.64 -16.25 -6.82
CA GLY A 416 4.09 -14.90 -6.67
C GLY A 416 3.46 -14.66 -5.29
N MET A 417 2.33 -13.94 -5.28
CA MET A 417 1.63 -13.57 -4.05
C MET A 417 0.98 -14.78 -3.35
N GLN A 418 0.54 -15.80 -4.09
CA GLN A 418 -0.20 -16.95 -3.55
C GLN A 418 0.49 -18.31 -3.69
N SER A 419 1.38 -18.47 -4.67
CA SER A 419 1.97 -19.76 -5.03
C SER A 419 3.36 -19.93 -4.40
N ARG A 420 3.69 -21.16 -3.98
CA ARG A 420 5.06 -21.55 -3.59
C ARG A 420 5.69 -22.29 -4.77
N SER A 421 6.87 -21.85 -5.21
CA SER A 421 7.63 -22.59 -6.22
C SER A 421 9.09 -22.71 -5.83
N LEU A 422 9.78 -23.72 -6.36
CA LEU A 422 11.22 -23.92 -6.18
C LEU A 422 11.82 -24.19 -7.56
N ARG A 423 12.88 -23.46 -7.91
CA ARG A 423 13.64 -23.67 -9.14
C ARG A 423 14.80 -24.61 -8.89
N PHE A 424 15.15 -25.35 -9.92
CA PHE A 424 16.27 -26.28 -9.93
C PHE A 424 17.13 -26.07 -11.17
N ILE A 425 18.40 -26.45 -11.10
CA ILE A 425 19.36 -26.44 -12.20
C ILE A 425 19.90 -27.86 -12.43
N GLY A 426 20.15 -28.25 -13.69
CA GLY A 426 20.71 -29.57 -14.07
C GLY A 426 22.07 -29.49 -14.79
N GLU A 427 22.59 -30.64 -15.24
CA GLU A 427 23.95 -30.81 -15.82
C GLU A 427 24.29 -30.03 -17.12
N GLU A 428 23.35 -29.28 -17.70
CA GLU A 428 23.58 -28.40 -18.87
C GLU A 428 23.08 -26.95 -18.63
N ASP A 429 23.06 -26.51 -17.36
CA ASP A 429 22.54 -25.21 -16.91
C ASP A 429 21.04 -24.96 -17.24
N HIS A 430 20.31 -25.99 -17.71
CA HIS A 430 18.86 -25.94 -17.88
C HIS A 430 18.13 -25.86 -16.53
N GLU A 431 17.18 -24.94 -16.42
CA GLU A 431 16.39 -24.78 -15.20
C GLU A 431 15.00 -25.43 -15.28
N PHE A 432 14.53 -25.95 -14.16
CA PHE A 432 13.17 -26.49 -14.01
C PHE A 432 12.49 -25.87 -12.81
N THR A 433 11.16 -25.88 -12.78
CA THR A 433 10.38 -25.32 -11.68
C THR A 433 9.33 -26.32 -11.20
N ILE A 434 9.28 -26.58 -9.89
CA ILE A 434 8.07 -27.13 -9.26
C ILE A 434 7.24 -25.98 -8.67
N ARG A 435 5.92 -26.04 -8.81
CA ARG A 435 4.99 -25.11 -8.17
C ARG A 435 3.87 -25.86 -7.49
N ALA A 436 3.64 -25.57 -6.21
CA ALA A 436 2.63 -26.27 -5.42
C ALA A 436 1.22 -26.00 -5.99
N LEU A 437 0.42 -27.05 -6.13
CA LEU A 437 -1.01 -26.90 -6.45
C LEU A 437 -1.77 -26.32 -5.24
N ARG A 438 -1.30 -26.61 -4.02
CA ARG A 438 -1.79 -26.01 -2.79
C ARG A 438 -1.29 -24.57 -2.67
N LYS A 439 -2.22 -23.62 -2.74
CA LYS A 439 -1.93 -22.18 -2.56
C LYS A 439 -1.68 -21.83 -1.10
N SER A 440 -0.87 -20.80 -0.87
CA SER A 440 -0.57 -20.27 0.46
C SER A 440 -1.47 -19.08 0.78
N ALA A 441 -2.48 -19.32 1.61
CA ALA A 441 -3.33 -18.27 2.16
C ALA A 441 -2.55 -17.21 2.94
N THR A 442 -1.49 -17.62 3.65
CA THR A 442 -0.66 -16.68 4.42
C THR A 442 0.10 -15.73 3.49
N ARG A 443 0.78 -16.25 2.46
CA ARG A 443 1.47 -15.40 1.47
C ARG A 443 0.49 -14.45 0.78
N PHE A 444 -0.70 -14.96 0.42
CA PHE A 444 -1.73 -14.14 -0.22
C PHE A 444 -2.22 -13.00 0.67
N LEU A 445 -2.58 -13.29 1.93
CA LEU A 445 -3.05 -12.25 2.85
C LEU A 445 -1.94 -11.24 3.19
N GLN A 446 -0.68 -11.68 3.26
CA GLN A 446 0.49 -10.81 3.48
C GLN A 446 0.75 -9.89 2.28
N ALA A 447 0.63 -10.40 1.05
CA ALA A 447 0.89 -9.61 -0.14
C ALA A 447 -0.29 -8.71 -0.54
N ALA A 448 -1.53 -9.15 -0.31
CA ALA A 448 -2.73 -8.51 -0.86
C ALA A 448 -3.52 -7.67 0.17
N ALA A 449 -3.49 -8.03 1.46
CA ALA A 449 -4.36 -7.40 2.46
C ALA A 449 -3.60 -6.62 3.54
N ILE A 450 -2.49 -7.15 4.05
CA ILE A 450 -1.73 -6.55 5.16
C ILE A 450 -0.26 -6.52 4.73
N LYS A 451 0.18 -5.41 4.13
CA LYS A 451 1.51 -5.34 3.50
C LYS A 451 2.62 -4.87 4.45
N ASP A 452 2.26 -4.21 5.53
CA ASP A 452 3.13 -3.41 6.39
C ASP A 452 3.36 -4.01 7.78
N HIS A 453 2.76 -5.18 8.08
CA HIS A 453 3.03 -5.93 9.30
C HIS A 453 3.10 -7.42 8.96
N TYR A 454 3.99 -8.17 9.62
CA TYR A 454 4.09 -9.61 9.43
C TYR A 454 2.93 -10.36 10.10
N ILE A 455 2.23 -11.24 9.36
CA ILE A 455 0.96 -11.84 9.81
C ILE A 455 0.95 -13.36 9.94
N LYS A 456 2.04 -14.06 9.60
CA LYS A 456 2.09 -15.53 9.54
C LYS A 456 1.57 -16.17 10.82
N ASP A 457 2.17 -15.82 11.95
CA ASP A 457 1.84 -16.39 13.26
C ASP A 457 0.40 -16.07 13.70
N TYR A 458 -0.13 -14.93 13.25
CA TYR A 458 -1.48 -14.47 13.58
C TYR A 458 -2.55 -15.19 12.75
N ILE A 459 -2.25 -15.57 11.51
CA ILE A 459 -3.23 -16.09 10.55
C ILE A 459 -3.24 -17.62 10.46
N GLU A 460 -2.15 -18.31 10.76
CA GLU A 460 -2.12 -19.78 10.68
C GLU A 460 -3.16 -20.48 11.57
N ASN A 461 -3.95 -21.40 11.03
CA ASN A 461 -5.06 -22.08 11.70
C ASN A 461 -6.25 -21.17 12.08
N THR A 462 -6.43 -20.03 11.40
CA THR A 462 -7.62 -19.15 11.54
C THR A 462 -8.67 -19.43 10.45
N VAL A 463 -9.93 -19.00 10.66
CA VAL A 463 -10.92 -18.94 9.57
C VAL A 463 -10.55 -17.88 8.52
N ALA A 464 -9.80 -16.81 8.81
CA ALA A 464 -9.28 -15.96 7.73
C ALA A 464 -8.41 -16.77 6.74
N GLN A 465 -7.50 -17.60 7.27
CA GLN A 465 -6.74 -18.55 6.45
C GLN A 465 -7.66 -19.56 5.75
N ARG A 466 -8.62 -20.16 6.48
CA ARG A 466 -9.55 -21.13 5.87
C ARG A 466 -10.42 -20.51 4.79
N TYR A 467 -10.86 -19.25 4.91
CA TYR A 467 -11.62 -18.54 3.88
C TYR A 467 -10.75 -18.18 2.69
N ALA A 468 -9.49 -17.78 2.90
CA ALA A 468 -8.57 -17.57 1.79
C ALA A 468 -8.30 -18.89 1.04
N LEU A 469 -8.12 -20.01 1.76
CA LEU A 469 -8.05 -21.35 1.15
C LEU A 469 -9.36 -21.73 0.44
N ASP A 470 -10.51 -21.44 1.04
CA ASP A 470 -11.84 -21.67 0.47
C ASP A 470 -12.04 -20.86 -0.82
N LEU A 471 -11.59 -19.61 -0.83
CA LEU A 471 -11.60 -18.74 -2.00
C LEU A 471 -10.73 -19.31 -3.11
N PHE A 472 -9.59 -19.95 -2.81
CA PHE A 472 -8.82 -20.63 -3.86
C PHE A 472 -9.56 -21.80 -4.50
N THR A 473 -10.56 -22.38 -3.82
CA THR A 473 -11.41 -23.42 -4.43
C THR A 473 -12.39 -22.89 -5.47
N THR A 474 -12.44 -21.57 -5.70
CA THR A 474 -13.21 -21.01 -6.82
C THR A 474 -12.51 -21.25 -8.16
N ALA A 475 -11.21 -21.52 -8.20
CA ALA A 475 -10.52 -21.93 -9.42
C ALA A 475 -10.52 -23.46 -9.55
N HIS A 476 -10.66 -23.99 -10.76
CA HIS A 476 -10.61 -25.45 -10.94
C HIS A 476 -9.14 -25.92 -10.90
N PRO A 477 -8.73 -26.83 -10.00
CA PRO A 477 -7.31 -27.09 -9.75
C PRO A 477 -6.61 -27.87 -10.88
N TYR A 478 -7.36 -28.66 -11.65
CA TYR A 478 -6.80 -29.53 -12.69
C TYR A 478 -7.19 -29.12 -14.12
N ALA A 479 -8.21 -28.29 -14.33
CA ALA A 479 -8.66 -27.91 -15.66
C ALA A 479 -7.61 -27.10 -16.44
N PRO A 480 -6.77 -26.25 -15.82
CA PRO A 480 -5.69 -25.56 -16.53
C PRO A 480 -4.73 -26.48 -17.29
N PHE A 481 -4.57 -27.75 -16.90
CA PHE A 481 -3.72 -28.71 -17.61
C PHE A 481 -4.28 -29.13 -18.98
N SER A 482 -5.60 -28.96 -19.21
CA SER A 482 -6.18 -29.15 -20.55
C SER A 482 -5.67 -28.09 -21.54
N LEU A 483 -5.16 -26.96 -21.03
CA LEU A 483 -4.64 -25.88 -21.88
C LEU A 483 -3.36 -26.28 -22.60
N ASN A 484 -2.61 -27.29 -22.14
CA ASN A 484 -1.40 -27.75 -22.82
C ASN A 484 -1.67 -28.10 -24.29
N ARG A 485 -2.73 -28.90 -24.52
CA ARG A 485 -3.16 -29.28 -25.88
C ARG A 485 -3.82 -28.12 -26.62
N ILE A 486 -4.54 -27.24 -25.92
CA ILE A 486 -5.19 -26.09 -26.54
C ILE A 486 -4.15 -25.11 -27.08
N THR A 487 -3.09 -24.81 -26.32
CA THR A 487 -2.02 -23.93 -26.80
C THR A 487 -1.25 -24.56 -27.95
N GLU A 488 -1.00 -25.88 -27.94
CA GLU A 488 -0.44 -26.58 -29.12
C GLU A 488 -1.36 -26.47 -30.34
N THR A 489 -2.67 -26.66 -30.16
CA THR A 489 -3.66 -26.58 -31.25
C THR A 489 -3.73 -25.18 -31.86
N LEU A 490 -3.50 -24.15 -31.04
CA LEU A 490 -3.53 -22.74 -31.43
C LEU A 490 -2.15 -22.17 -31.78
N ASP A 491 -1.12 -23.00 -31.80
CA ASP A 491 0.27 -22.59 -32.06
C ASP A 491 0.71 -21.42 -31.15
N ILE A 492 0.45 -21.56 -29.85
CA ILE A 492 0.85 -20.63 -28.80
C ILE A 492 2.00 -21.25 -28.00
N ILE A 493 3.14 -20.56 -27.96
CA ILE A 493 4.33 -20.97 -27.21
C ILE A 493 4.02 -21.00 -25.70
N ALA A 494 4.26 -22.12 -25.01
CA ALA A 494 3.93 -22.29 -23.58
C ALA A 494 4.82 -23.33 -22.89
N GLY A 495 4.82 -23.32 -21.54
CA GLY A 495 5.67 -24.20 -20.71
C GLY A 495 5.24 -25.66 -20.62
N HIS A 496 3.95 -25.97 -20.83
CA HIS A 496 3.33 -27.31 -20.71
C HIS A 496 3.65 -28.05 -19.40
N PRO A 497 3.08 -27.61 -18.27
CA PRO A 497 3.28 -28.26 -16.98
C PRO A 497 2.61 -29.64 -16.88
N ASP A 498 3.23 -30.53 -16.11
CA ASP A 498 2.72 -31.85 -15.73
C ASP A 498 2.49 -31.94 -14.21
N ILE A 499 1.53 -32.76 -13.77
CA ILE A 499 1.27 -33.00 -12.33
C ILE A 499 2.15 -34.13 -11.80
N TYR A 500 2.82 -33.87 -10.67
CA TYR A 500 3.60 -34.85 -9.92
C TYR A 500 3.35 -34.76 -8.41
N TYR A 501 3.58 -35.86 -7.71
CA TYR A 501 3.76 -35.89 -6.26
C TYR A 501 5.25 -35.82 -5.94
N VAL A 502 5.67 -34.83 -5.16
CA VAL A 502 7.08 -34.65 -4.78
C VAL A 502 7.22 -35.05 -3.31
N PRO A 503 7.81 -36.22 -2.99
CA PRO A 503 8.02 -36.61 -1.60
C PRO A 503 9.17 -35.82 -0.98
N LYS A 504 9.24 -35.78 0.35
CA LYS A 504 10.49 -35.40 1.03
C LYS A 504 11.62 -36.30 0.51
N GLN A 505 12.75 -35.70 0.14
CA GLN A 505 13.87 -36.36 -0.53
C GLN A 505 15.18 -35.60 -0.33
N LYS A 506 16.32 -36.29 -0.50
CA LYS A 506 17.65 -35.69 -0.31
C LYS A 506 17.88 -34.46 -1.21
N ALA A 507 17.46 -34.53 -2.47
CA ALA A 507 17.68 -33.47 -3.46
C ALA A 507 17.00 -32.14 -3.11
N LEU A 508 15.91 -32.14 -2.33
CA LEU A 508 15.27 -30.90 -1.86
C LEU A 508 16.11 -30.12 -0.84
N GLY A 509 17.16 -30.72 -0.28
CA GLY A 509 18.04 -30.04 0.65
C GLY A 509 17.31 -29.57 1.91
N THR A 510 17.57 -28.34 2.31
CA THR A 510 16.90 -27.64 3.42
C THR A 510 15.45 -27.27 3.11
N ASN A 511 15.04 -27.29 1.84
CA ASN A 511 13.69 -26.94 1.39
C ASN A 511 12.63 -28.04 1.64
N ASN A 512 13.01 -29.17 2.26
CA ASN A 512 12.12 -30.31 2.47
C ASN A 512 10.87 -29.99 3.31
N ASP A 513 10.95 -29.04 4.24
CA ASP A 513 9.81 -28.69 5.10
C ASP A 513 8.74 -27.87 4.35
N ASP A 514 9.15 -27.10 3.35
CA ASP A 514 8.24 -26.28 2.54
C ASP A 514 7.85 -26.94 1.20
N TYR A 515 8.64 -27.87 0.68
CA TYR A 515 8.48 -28.40 -0.69
C TYR A 515 8.30 -29.91 -0.81
N GLY A 516 8.24 -30.64 0.30
CA GLY A 516 8.06 -32.09 0.31
C GLY A 516 6.63 -32.55 0.66
N ASP A 517 6.29 -33.75 0.19
CA ASP A 517 5.06 -34.50 0.46
C ASP A 517 3.75 -33.88 -0.07
N GLU A 518 3.78 -33.11 -1.16
CA GLU A 518 2.60 -32.47 -1.77
C GLU A 518 2.51 -32.69 -3.30
N LEU A 519 1.39 -32.26 -3.90
CA LEU A 519 1.20 -32.21 -5.35
C LEU A 519 1.75 -30.91 -5.94
N TYR A 520 2.58 -31.05 -6.97
CA TYR A 520 3.21 -29.96 -7.70
C TYR A 520 2.89 -30.05 -9.18
N MET A 521 2.82 -28.91 -9.84
CA MET A 521 3.11 -28.83 -11.27
C MET A 521 4.63 -28.77 -11.46
N PHE A 522 5.14 -29.52 -12.43
CA PHE A 522 6.54 -29.51 -12.85
C PHE A 522 6.62 -29.08 -14.31
N GLU A 523 7.46 -28.09 -14.59
CA GLU A 523 7.70 -27.58 -15.95
C GLU A 523 9.15 -27.15 -16.13
N ALA A 524 9.61 -27.12 -17.39
CA ALA A 524 10.81 -26.39 -17.75
C ALA A 524 10.65 -24.92 -17.36
N HIS A 525 11.68 -24.31 -16.77
CA HIS A 525 11.62 -22.89 -16.51
C HIS A 525 11.48 -22.13 -17.84
N VAL A 526 10.65 -21.09 -17.85
CA VAL A 526 10.49 -20.24 -19.03
C VAL A 526 11.42 -19.06 -18.86
N GLY A 527 12.62 -19.18 -19.42
CA GLY A 527 13.70 -18.21 -19.40
C GLY A 527 14.82 -18.59 -20.37
N ASP A 528 15.83 -17.71 -20.50
CA ASP A 528 16.90 -17.84 -21.50
C ASP A 528 17.69 -19.14 -21.36
N GLU A 529 17.81 -19.66 -20.14
CA GLU A 529 18.47 -20.93 -19.83
C GLU A 529 17.88 -22.14 -20.57
N ASN A 530 16.63 -22.04 -21.04
CA ASN A 530 15.95 -23.09 -21.79
C ASN A 530 15.62 -22.71 -23.24
N LYS A 531 16.21 -21.64 -23.79
CA LYS A 531 15.89 -21.18 -25.15
C LYS A 531 16.07 -22.23 -26.24
N GLN A 532 16.95 -23.22 -26.04
CA GLN A 532 17.18 -24.29 -27.02
C GLN A 532 16.04 -25.31 -27.12
N PHE A 533 15.07 -25.29 -26.20
CA PHE A 533 13.94 -26.21 -26.22
C PHE A 533 13.01 -25.90 -27.39
N GLU A 534 12.70 -26.93 -28.19
CA GLU A 534 11.84 -26.84 -29.37
C GLU A 534 10.47 -26.21 -29.06
N ARG A 535 9.92 -26.48 -27.86
CA ARG A 535 8.64 -25.91 -27.41
C ARG A 535 8.62 -24.39 -27.30
N PHE A 536 9.77 -23.74 -27.16
CA PHE A 536 9.89 -22.28 -27.11
C PHE A 536 10.19 -21.67 -28.48
N GLY A 537 10.31 -22.48 -29.53
CA GLY A 537 10.59 -22.04 -30.89
C GLY A 537 12.08 -21.77 -31.18
N GLN A 538 12.98 -22.10 -30.26
CA GLN A 538 14.42 -21.86 -30.35
C GLN A 538 14.80 -20.38 -30.58
N PRO A 539 14.32 -19.45 -29.72
CA PRO A 539 14.62 -18.03 -29.86
C PRO A 539 16.09 -17.72 -29.56
N ASN A 540 16.51 -16.51 -29.94
CA ASN A 540 17.82 -15.98 -29.60
C ASN A 540 17.94 -15.70 -28.09
N ASP A 541 16.84 -15.25 -27.48
CA ASP A 541 16.72 -14.91 -26.06
C ASP A 541 15.27 -15.08 -25.55
N ILE A 542 15.08 -15.23 -24.23
CA ILE A 542 13.77 -15.21 -23.56
C ILE A 542 13.78 -14.19 -22.42
N LEU A 543 13.12 -13.06 -22.65
CA LEU A 543 13.12 -11.91 -21.75
C LEU A 543 11.98 -11.93 -20.74
N SER A 544 12.21 -11.32 -19.58
CA SER A 544 11.12 -10.90 -18.69
C SER A 544 10.29 -9.78 -19.33
N THR A 545 9.08 -9.53 -18.85
CA THR A 545 8.29 -8.40 -19.37
C THR A 545 8.95 -7.05 -19.10
N THR A 546 9.69 -6.92 -18.00
CA THR A 546 10.44 -5.70 -17.68
C THR A 546 11.56 -5.50 -18.71
N ASP A 547 12.40 -6.51 -18.93
CA ASP A 547 13.52 -6.44 -19.88
C ASP A 547 13.03 -6.25 -21.32
N PHE A 548 11.93 -6.92 -21.69
CA PHE A 548 11.27 -6.72 -22.98
C PHE A 548 10.83 -5.26 -23.18
N LEU A 549 10.19 -4.65 -22.17
CA LEU A 549 9.78 -3.25 -22.25
C LEU A 549 10.97 -2.29 -22.28
N ILE A 550 12.10 -2.65 -21.67
CA ILE A 550 13.36 -1.91 -21.79
C ILE A 550 13.90 -2.04 -23.22
N ALA A 551 13.96 -3.25 -23.77
CA ALA A 551 14.39 -3.49 -25.15
C ALA A 551 13.54 -2.69 -26.16
N LEU A 552 12.21 -2.62 -25.98
CA LEU A 552 11.34 -1.78 -26.82
C LEU A 552 11.66 -0.28 -26.75
N LYS A 553 12.26 0.20 -25.64
CA LYS A 553 12.68 1.59 -25.49
C LYS A 553 14.06 1.86 -26.10
N GLU A 554 14.98 0.90 -25.97
CA GLU A 554 16.36 1.02 -26.46
C GLU A 554 16.46 1.10 -27.99
N SER A 555 15.61 0.38 -28.71
CA SER A 555 15.61 0.42 -30.17
C SER A 555 14.22 0.19 -30.74
N LYS A 556 13.90 0.93 -31.81
CA LYS A 556 12.65 0.78 -32.57
C LYS A 556 12.68 -0.40 -33.55
N ASP A 557 13.82 -1.04 -33.76
CA ASP A 557 13.91 -2.31 -34.50
C ASP A 557 13.38 -3.49 -33.68
N ASN A 558 13.18 -3.29 -32.37
CA ASN A 558 12.49 -4.22 -31.48
C ASN A 558 10.98 -4.02 -31.60
N GLN A 559 10.25 -5.06 -32.02
CA GLN A 559 8.81 -4.99 -32.24
C GLN A 559 8.08 -6.15 -31.55
N PRO A 560 7.01 -5.89 -30.78
CA PRO A 560 6.14 -6.97 -30.34
C PRO A 560 5.43 -7.62 -31.53
N ASP A 561 5.26 -8.93 -31.47
CA ASP A 561 4.27 -9.60 -32.30
C ASP A 561 2.86 -9.35 -31.73
N GLU A 562 2.24 -8.24 -32.14
CA GLU A 562 0.89 -7.86 -31.69
C GLU A 562 -0.15 -8.94 -32.01
N GLY A 563 0.00 -9.65 -33.13
CA GLY A 563 -0.93 -10.70 -33.56
C GLY A 563 -0.92 -11.90 -32.62
N GLU A 564 0.28 -12.42 -32.33
CA GLU A 564 0.48 -13.51 -31.37
C GLU A 564 0.04 -13.11 -29.95
N PHE A 565 0.28 -11.86 -29.57
CA PHE A 565 -0.20 -11.35 -28.28
C PHE A 565 -1.72 -11.24 -28.21
N ILE A 566 -2.39 -10.72 -29.24
CA ILE A 566 -3.86 -10.70 -29.31
C ILE A 566 -4.42 -12.12 -29.25
N LYS A 567 -3.82 -13.08 -29.99
CA LYS A 567 -4.23 -14.49 -29.96
C LYS A 567 -4.15 -15.07 -28.55
N ALA A 568 -3.07 -14.82 -27.81
CA ALA A 568 -2.93 -15.25 -26.43
C ALA A 568 -3.96 -14.57 -25.49
N ARG A 569 -4.20 -13.25 -25.62
CA ARG A 569 -5.20 -12.53 -24.81
C ARG A 569 -6.63 -12.98 -25.10
N LEU A 570 -6.96 -13.31 -26.35
CA LEU A 570 -8.25 -13.90 -26.71
C LEU A 570 -8.44 -15.28 -26.08
N LEU A 571 -7.38 -16.10 -26.01
CA LEU A 571 -7.43 -17.36 -25.25
C LEU A 571 -7.69 -17.11 -23.77
N ASP A 572 -7.07 -16.10 -23.16
CA ASP A 572 -7.30 -15.75 -21.74
C ASP A 572 -8.79 -15.45 -21.47
N MET A 573 -9.42 -14.62 -22.32
CA MET A 573 -10.86 -14.32 -22.24
C MET A 573 -11.74 -15.55 -22.50
N LEU A 574 -11.31 -16.42 -23.44
CA LEU A 574 -12.02 -17.65 -23.80
C LEU A 574 -12.05 -18.67 -22.65
N VAL A 575 -11.00 -18.76 -21.84
CA VAL A 575 -10.89 -19.69 -20.70
C VAL A 575 -11.26 -19.05 -19.35
N GLY A 576 -11.52 -17.73 -19.34
CA GLY A 576 -11.92 -16.99 -18.14
C GLY A 576 -10.78 -16.65 -17.19
N ASP A 577 -9.54 -16.61 -17.69
CA ASP A 577 -8.36 -16.25 -16.90
C ASP A 577 -8.19 -14.71 -16.84
N TRP A 578 -8.66 -14.11 -15.74
CA TRP A 578 -8.68 -12.66 -15.53
C TRP A 578 -7.37 -12.10 -14.95
N ASP A 579 -6.45 -12.94 -14.45
CA ASP A 579 -5.30 -12.49 -13.65
C ASP A 579 -4.00 -12.24 -14.44
N ARG A 580 -4.12 -11.62 -15.61
CA ARG A 580 -3.03 -11.57 -16.60
C ARG A 580 -2.08 -10.37 -16.41
N HIS A 581 -1.34 -10.34 -15.30
CA HIS A 581 -0.36 -9.28 -14.99
C HIS A 581 1.06 -9.54 -15.56
N PHE A 582 1.98 -8.57 -15.46
CA PHE A 582 3.31 -8.59 -16.11
C PHE A 582 4.15 -9.86 -15.89
N ASP A 583 4.13 -10.42 -14.67
CA ASP A 583 4.89 -11.64 -14.33
C ASP A 583 4.39 -12.91 -15.02
N GLN A 584 3.16 -12.89 -15.54
CA GLN A 584 2.55 -14.03 -16.25
C GLN A 584 2.98 -14.13 -17.71
N TRP A 585 3.95 -13.32 -18.13
CA TRP A 585 4.48 -13.30 -19.48
C TRP A 585 6.01 -13.41 -19.49
N ARG A 586 6.51 -14.04 -20.55
CA ARG A 586 7.90 -13.99 -21.02
C ARG A 586 7.88 -13.70 -22.52
N TRP A 587 9.01 -13.31 -23.08
CA TRP A 587 9.07 -12.83 -24.48
C TRP A 587 10.23 -13.51 -25.21
N ALA A 588 9.91 -14.34 -26.21
CA ALA A 588 10.87 -14.99 -27.08
C ALA A 588 11.34 -14.02 -28.17
N GLU A 589 12.64 -13.74 -28.22
CA GLU A 589 13.27 -12.89 -29.24
C GLU A 589 13.62 -13.70 -30.50
N PHE A 590 13.17 -13.22 -31.66
CA PHE A 590 13.53 -13.73 -32.98
C PHE A 590 14.13 -12.63 -33.83
N GLU A 591 15.20 -12.92 -34.57
CA GLU A 591 15.75 -12.01 -35.57
C GLU A 591 15.11 -12.28 -36.94
N GLU A 592 14.56 -11.23 -37.54
CA GLU A 592 13.90 -11.27 -38.84
C GLU A 592 14.93 -11.04 -39.97
N ASP A 593 14.62 -11.49 -41.18
CA ASP A 593 15.51 -11.38 -42.36
C ASP A 593 15.95 -9.94 -42.70
N ASN A 594 15.19 -8.95 -42.22
CA ASN A 594 15.45 -7.52 -42.42
C ASN A 594 16.32 -6.88 -41.31
N GLY A 595 16.81 -7.68 -40.35
CA GLY A 595 17.60 -7.24 -39.21
C GLY A 595 16.79 -6.71 -38.02
N LYS A 596 15.45 -6.72 -38.10
CA LYS A 596 14.57 -6.36 -36.98
C LYS A 596 14.42 -7.53 -36.02
N LYS A 597 14.11 -7.22 -34.75
CA LYS A 597 13.84 -8.23 -33.73
C LYS A 597 12.34 -8.28 -33.42
N SER A 598 11.75 -9.45 -33.55
CA SER A 598 10.36 -9.74 -33.24
C SER A 598 10.26 -10.46 -31.90
N TYR A 599 9.38 -10.00 -31.01
CA TYR A 599 9.20 -10.57 -29.68
C TYR A 599 7.84 -11.25 -29.57
N ARG A 600 7.84 -12.57 -29.42
CA ARG A 600 6.61 -13.37 -29.28
C ARG A 600 6.32 -13.68 -27.82
N PRO A 601 5.06 -13.56 -27.36
CA PRO A 601 4.71 -13.80 -25.97
C PRO A 601 4.68 -15.29 -25.63
N ILE A 602 5.20 -15.62 -24.45
CA ILE A 602 5.09 -16.91 -23.81
C ILE A 602 4.22 -16.74 -22.54
N PRO A 603 2.91 -16.99 -22.61
CA PRO A 603 2.05 -16.97 -21.43
C PRO A 603 2.48 -18.06 -20.43
N ARG A 604 2.54 -17.67 -19.16
CA ARG A 604 2.76 -18.54 -18.01
C ARG A 604 1.57 -18.45 -17.07
N ASP A 605 1.52 -19.36 -16.09
CA ASP A 605 0.65 -19.27 -14.92
C ASP A 605 -0.84 -19.09 -15.23
N ARG A 606 -1.55 -20.22 -15.36
CA ARG A 606 -2.98 -20.28 -15.71
C ARG A 606 -3.86 -20.64 -14.51
N ASP A 607 -3.43 -20.23 -13.31
CA ASP A 607 -4.03 -20.64 -12.02
C ASP A 607 -5.51 -20.26 -11.87
N PHE A 608 -6.01 -19.26 -12.61
CA PHE A 608 -7.39 -18.77 -12.55
C PHE A 608 -8.21 -19.06 -13.81
N ALA A 609 -7.84 -20.05 -14.62
CA ALA A 609 -8.70 -20.51 -15.71
C ALA A 609 -9.92 -21.28 -15.18
N PHE A 610 -11.07 -21.10 -15.83
CA PHE A 610 -12.35 -21.73 -15.51
C PHE A 610 -12.90 -21.48 -14.08
N PRO A 611 -12.88 -20.23 -13.57
CA PRO A 611 -13.29 -19.95 -12.19
C PRO A 611 -14.80 -20.07 -11.97
N LYS A 612 -15.22 -20.28 -10.72
CA LYS A 612 -16.60 -20.37 -10.27
C LYS A 612 -16.79 -19.53 -9.00
N TYR A 613 -17.33 -18.32 -9.17
CA TYR A 613 -17.68 -17.40 -8.09
C TYR A 613 -19.20 -17.42 -7.87
N ASP A 614 -19.67 -18.43 -7.17
CA ASP A 614 -21.07 -18.59 -6.77
C ASP A 614 -21.32 -18.10 -5.33
N GLY A 615 -22.60 -18.03 -4.96
CA GLY A 615 -23.05 -17.56 -3.64
C GLY A 615 -23.27 -16.05 -3.55
N PRO A 616 -24.27 -15.57 -2.79
CA PRO A 616 -24.65 -14.16 -2.73
C PRO A 616 -23.61 -13.25 -2.06
N VAL A 617 -22.71 -13.77 -1.23
CA VAL A 617 -21.74 -12.93 -0.51
C VAL A 617 -20.73 -12.27 -1.45
N LEU A 618 -20.19 -13.01 -2.43
CA LEU A 618 -19.22 -12.44 -3.36
C LEU A 618 -19.83 -11.31 -4.20
N ASP A 619 -21.10 -11.44 -4.59
CA ASP A 619 -21.83 -10.39 -5.31
C ASP A 619 -22.01 -9.12 -4.46
N LEU A 620 -22.29 -9.28 -3.16
CA LEU A 620 -22.35 -8.14 -2.23
C LEU A 620 -20.98 -7.49 -2.03
N VAL A 621 -19.92 -8.28 -1.90
CA VAL A 621 -18.54 -7.76 -1.79
C VAL A 621 -18.16 -6.94 -3.03
N LYS A 622 -18.55 -7.38 -4.23
CA LYS A 622 -18.31 -6.66 -5.50
C LYS A 622 -18.99 -5.28 -5.56
N LEU A 623 -20.04 -5.02 -4.77
CA LEU A 623 -20.67 -3.69 -4.69
C LEU A 623 -19.78 -2.67 -3.97
N GLY A 624 -19.15 -3.08 -2.87
CA GLY A 624 -18.29 -2.21 -2.05
C GLY A 624 -16.81 -2.18 -2.47
N PHE A 625 -16.33 -3.21 -3.18
CA PHE A 625 -14.91 -3.40 -3.51
C PHE A 625 -14.70 -3.58 -5.03
N PRO A 626 -14.55 -2.50 -5.82
CA PRO A 626 -14.44 -2.59 -7.28
C PRO A 626 -13.29 -3.47 -7.80
N LEU A 627 -12.18 -3.56 -7.06
CA LEU A 627 -11.02 -4.37 -7.44
C LEU A 627 -11.32 -5.88 -7.55
N VAL A 628 -12.36 -6.39 -6.87
CA VAL A 628 -12.76 -7.80 -6.97
C VAL A 628 -13.76 -8.06 -8.11
N ARG A 629 -14.19 -7.03 -8.86
CA ARG A 629 -15.12 -7.21 -10.00
C ARG A 629 -14.50 -7.97 -11.16
N LYS A 630 -13.17 -8.04 -11.24
CA LYS A 630 -12.44 -8.90 -12.19
C LYS A 630 -12.72 -10.39 -11.98
N MET A 631 -13.13 -10.78 -10.77
CA MET A 631 -13.46 -12.16 -10.39
C MET A 631 -14.84 -12.55 -10.93
N GLU A 632 -14.92 -12.77 -12.24
CA GLU A 632 -16.14 -13.22 -12.95
C GLU A 632 -16.23 -14.75 -13.04
N THR A 633 -17.43 -15.30 -12.91
CA THR A 633 -17.67 -16.74 -13.04
C THR A 633 -17.50 -17.17 -14.50
N TYR A 634 -16.94 -18.35 -14.72
CA TYR A 634 -16.80 -18.93 -16.04
C TYR A 634 -18.13 -19.49 -16.57
N ASP A 635 -18.60 -18.92 -17.66
CA ASP A 635 -19.83 -19.31 -18.35
C ASP A 635 -19.71 -19.11 -19.88
N GLU A 636 -20.83 -19.01 -20.59
CA GLU A 636 -20.86 -18.83 -22.04
C GLU A 636 -20.41 -17.43 -22.54
N ASN A 637 -20.21 -16.42 -21.68
CA ASN A 637 -19.86 -15.06 -22.08
C ASN A 637 -18.97 -14.30 -21.08
N VAL A 638 -18.20 -13.30 -21.51
CA VAL A 638 -17.56 -12.36 -20.57
C VAL A 638 -18.53 -11.21 -20.29
N ASP A 639 -19.01 -11.08 -19.06
CA ASP A 639 -20.03 -10.10 -18.68
C ASP A 639 -19.50 -8.67 -18.85
N ASN A 640 -18.34 -8.39 -18.25
CA ASN A 640 -17.74 -7.06 -18.30
C ASN A 640 -16.25 -7.11 -18.68
N VAL A 641 -15.97 -6.96 -19.98
CA VAL A 641 -14.60 -6.96 -20.51
C VAL A 641 -13.67 -5.90 -19.91
N LYS A 642 -14.22 -4.79 -19.35
CA LYS A 642 -13.42 -3.78 -18.64
C LYS A 642 -12.93 -4.30 -17.30
N TRP A 643 -13.81 -4.93 -16.52
CA TRP A 643 -13.43 -5.46 -15.21
C TRP A 643 -12.61 -6.74 -15.33
N PHE A 644 -13.01 -7.65 -16.23
CA PHE A 644 -12.29 -8.89 -16.51
C PHE A 644 -10.82 -8.63 -16.86
N ASN A 645 -10.54 -7.67 -17.75
CA ASN A 645 -9.18 -7.36 -18.19
C ASN A 645 -8.43 -6.35 -17.29
N LEU A 646 -8.91 -6.06 -16.08
CA LEU A 646 -8.32 -5.05 -15.20
C LEU A 646 -6.83 -5.28 -14.91
N SER A 647 -6.40 -6.54 -14.77
CA SER A 647 -5.01 -6.92 -14.49
C SER A 647 -4.08 -6.79 -15.72
N GLY A 648 -4.57 -7.08 -16.93
CA GLY A 648 -3.77 -7.07 -18.17
C GLY A 648 -3.78 -5.73 -18.91
N TYR A 649 -4.76 -4.86 -18.63
CA TYR A 649 -5.02 -3.65 -19.42
C TYR A 649 -3.79 -2.74 -19.63
N SER A 650 -2.94 -2.53 -18.62
CA SER A 650 -1.77 -1.64 -18.75
C SER A 650 -0.71 -2.22 -19.69
N LEU A 651 -0.53 -3.55 -19.69
CA LEU A 651 0.35 -4.24 -20.64
C LEU A 651 -0.27 -4.25 -22.04
N ASP A 652 -1.56 -4.53 -22.14
CA ASP A 652 -2.32 -4.55 -23.40
C ASP A 652 -2.20 -3.21 -24.15
N GLN A 653 -2.28 -2.08 -23.43
CA GLN A 653 -2.07 -0.72 -23.97
C GLN A 653 -0.65 -0.45 -24.49
N ARG A 654 0.38 -1.10 -23.93
CA ARG A 654 1.78 -0.85 -24.33
C ARG A 654 2.19 -1.65 -25.54
N ILE A 655 1.57 -2.81 -25.74
CA ILE A 655 1.88 -3.73 -26.83
C ILE A 655 0.99 -3.48 -28.04
N ILE A 656 -0.33 -3.43 -27.85
CA ILE A 656 -1.29 -3.41 -28.96
C ILE A 656 -1.51 -1.95 -29.40
N LYS A 657 -0.57 -1.44 -30.21
CA LYS A 657 -0.55 -0.04 -30.66
C LYS A 657 -1.03 0.14 -32.09
N ASN A 658 -0.81 -0.85 -32.95
CA ASN A 658 -1.09 -0.73 -34.39
C ASN A 658 -2.25 -1.60 -34.86
N ALA A 659 -2.59 -2.66 -34.11
CA ALA A 659 -3.57 -3.63 -34.55
C ALA A 659 -5.00 -3.05 -34.64
N GLY A 660 -5.52 -2.97 -35.86
CA GLY A 660 -6.92 -2.64 -36.13
C GLY A 660 -7.85 -3.85 -35.99
N TRP A 661 -9.16 -3.62 -36.05
CA TRP A 661 -10.19 -4.67 -35.90
C TRP A 661 -9.97 -5.88 -36.83
N ASN A 662 -9.45 -5.69 -38.04
CA ASN A 662 -9.23 -6.81 -38.97
C ASN A 662 -8.20 -7.83 -38.44
N GLN A 663 -7.13 -7.37 -37.78
CA GLN A 663 -6.13 -8.26 -37.17
C GLN A 663 -6.72 -8.99 -35.95
N TRP A 664 -7.55 -8.32 -35.16
CA TRP A 664 -8.30 -8.97 -34.08
C TRP A 664 -9.24 -10.04 -34.61
N LYS A 665 -9.99 -9.73 -35.68
CA LYS A 665 -10.91 -10.67 -36.31
C LYS A 665 -10.18 -11.88 -36.89
N GLU A 666 -9.00 -11.68 -37.48
CA GLU A 666 -8.17 -12.78 -37.97
C GLU A 666 -7.83 -13.78 -36.86
N GLN A 667 -7.43 -13.28 -35.68
CA GLN A 667 -7.13 -14.16 -34.54
C GLN A 667 -8.39 -14.84 -33.99
N VAL A 668 -9.53 -14.15 -33.96
CA VAL A 668 -10.84 -14.75 -33.60
C VAL A 668 -11.18 -15.90 -34.55
N ASP A 669 -11.12 -15.65 -35.86
CA ASP A 669 -11.46 -16.63 -36.90
C ASP A 669 -10.52 -17.85 -36.80
N PHE A 670 -9.22 -17.61 -36.60
CA PHE A 670 -8.22 -18.67 -36.40
C PHE A 670 -8.54 -19.56 -35.20
N ILE A 671 -8.84 -18.96 -34.03
CA ILE A 671 -9.19 -19.70 -32.83
C ILE A 671 -10.47 -20.52 -33.05
N GLN A 672 -11.49 -19.92 -33.66
CA GLN A 672 -12.76 -20.60 -33.92
C GLN A 672 -12.61 -21.76 -34.92
N GLU A 673 -11.73 -21.64 -35.92
CA GLU A 673 -11.47 -22.69 -36.91
C GLU A 673 -10.67 -23.86 -36.32
N LYS A 674 -9.59 -23.56 -35.57
CA LYS A 674 -8.66 -24.57 -35.07
C LYS A 674 -9.15 -25.30 -33.84
N LEU A 675 -9.78 -24.59 -32.90
CA LEU A 675 -10.28 -25.17 -31.65
C LEU A 675 -11.65 -25.82 -31.86
N THR A 676 -11.68 -26.92 -32.62
CA THR A 676 -12.91 -27.68 -32.89
C THR A 676 -13.45 -28.37 -31.64
N ASP A 677 -14.72 -28.80 -31.67
CA ASP A 677 -15.33 -29.58 -30.58
C ASP A 677 -14.54 -30.86 -30.27
N GLU A 678 -13.97 -31.49 -31.29
CA GLU A 678 -13.15 -32.69 -31.14
C GLU A 678 -11.84 -32.38 -30.40
N GLU A 679 -11.17 -31.28 -30.73
CA GLU A 679 -9.95 -30.89 -30.02
C GLU A 679 -10.22 -30.45 -28.58
N ILE A 680 -11.37 -29.82 -28.30
CA ILE A 680 -11.83 -29.57 -26.93
C ILE A 680 -11.99 -30.89 -26.17
N GLU A 681 -12.71 -31.89 -26.69
CA GLU A 681 -12.87 -33.18 -25.98
C GLU A 681 -11.53 -33.87 -25.73
N LYS A 682 -10.63 -33.89 -26.73
CA LYS A 682 -9.30 -34.48 -26.57
C LYS A 682 -8.43 -33.76 -25.54
N SER A 683 -8.60 -32.45 -25.38
CA SER A 683 -7.82 -31.65 -24.44
C SER A 683 -8.18 -31.97 -22.98
N PHE A 684 -9.48 -32.13 -22.70
CA PHE A 684 -9.96 -32.47 -21.37
C PHE A 684 -9.81 -33.97 -21.02
N ALA A 685 -9.70 -34.85 -22.02
CA ALA A 685 -9.43 -36.27 -21.81
C ALA A 685 -8.05 -36.57 -21.19
N LEU A 686 -7.12 -35.60 -21.21
CA LEU A 686 -5.79 -35.70 -20.58
C LEU A 686 -5.82 -35.50 -19.06
N LEU A 687 -6.92 -34.97 -18.52
CA LEU A 687 -7.07 -34.77 -17.08
C LEU A 687 -7.15 -36.12 -16.34
N PRO A 688 -6.77 -36.20 -15.06
CA PRO A 688 -6.94 -37.42 -14.28
C PRO A 688 -8.39 -37.93 -14.31
N GLU A 689 -8.59 -39.24 -14.51
CA GLU A 689 -9.92 -39.85 -14.76
C GLU A 689 -10.95 -39.51 -13.66
N ASN A 690 -10.50 -39.49 -12.41
CA ASN A 690 -11.30 -39.20 -11.22
C ASN A 690 -11.79 -37.73 -11.11
N VAL A 691 -11.21 -36.80 -11.90
CA VAL A 691 -11.60 -35.38 -11.92
C VAL A 691 -12.34 -34.99 -13.20
N GLN A 692 -12.52 -35.92 -14.14
CA GLN A 692 -13.39 -35.74 -15.32
C GLN A 692 -14.87 -35.92 -14.91
N ASP A 693 -15.39 -35.02 -14.08
CA ASP A 693 -16.75 -35.07 -13.55
C ASP A 693 -17.71 -34.05 -14.22
N GLU A 694 -18.91 -33.89 -13.65
CA GLU A 694 -19.94 -32.96 -14.14
C GLU A 694 -19.43 -31.51 -14.24
N THR A 695 -18.44 -31.11 -13.45
CA THR A 695 -17.84 -29.77 -13.53
C THR A 695 -17.05 -29.58 -14.82
N ILE A 696 -16.30 -30.60 -15.26
CA ILE A 696 -15.59 -30.60 -16.55
C ILE A 696 -16.57 -30.61 -17.71
N ASP A 697 -17.67 -31.35 -17.62
CA ASP A 697 -18.71 -31.34 -18.65
C ASP A 697 -19.35 -29.95 -18.80
N SER A 698 -19.60 -29.25 -17.68
CA SER A 698 -20.06 -27.87 -17.70
C SER A 698 -19.02 -26.92 -18.30
N ILE A 699 -17.74 -27.06 -17.95
CA ILE A 699 -16.66 -26.24 -18.50
C ILE A 699 -16.56 -26.44 -20.03
N LYS A 700 -16.58 -27.67 -20.53
CA LYS A 700 -16.55 -27.96 -21.97
C LYS A 700 -17.75 -27.35 -22.70
N ALA A 701 -18.95 -27.45 -22.12
CA ALA A 701 -20.15 -26.85 -22.70
C ALA A 701 -20.05 -25.32 -22.80
N ASN A 702 -19.58 -24.67 -21.74
CA ASN A 702 -19.38 -23.22 -21.71
C ASN A 702 -18.26 -22.78 -22.67
N LEU A 703 -17.15 -23.53 -22.75
CA LEU A 703 -16.04 -23.25 -23.67
C LEU A 703 -16.49 -23.28 -25.13
N LYS A 704 -17.29 -24.26 -25.53
CA LYS A 704 -17.84 -24.35 -26.90
C LYS A 704 -18.70 -23.14 -27.24
N LYS A 705 -19.59 -22.74 -26.35
CA LYS A 705 -20.45 -21.56 -26.55
C LYS A 705 -19.67 -20.24 -26.51
N ARG A 706 -18.73 -20.10 -25.58
CA ARG A 706 -17.91 -18.90 -25.47
C ARG A 706 -16.97 -18.74 -26.68
N ARG A 707 -16.47 -19.85 -27.24
CA ARG A 707 -15.75 -19.87 -28.54
C ARG A 707 -16.65 -19.34 -29.65
N GLU A 708 -17.91 -19.77 -29.74
CA GLU A 708 -18.87 -19.25 -30.73
C GLU A 708 -19.12 -17.74 -30.56
N ASN A 709 -19.13 -17.24 -29.33
CA ASN A 709 -19.34 -15.82 -29.02
C ASN A 709 -18.05 -14.97 -29.00
N LEU A 710 -16.89 -15.54 -29.34
CA LEU A 710 -15.59 -14.89 -29.17
C LEU A 710 -15.45 -13.57 -29.95
N GLU A 711 -16.07 -13.46 -31.13
CA GLU A 711 -16.06 -12.21 -31.93
C GLU A 711 -16.69 -11.04 -31.17
N ASP A 712 -17.82 -11.24 -30.49
CA ASP A 712 -18.48 -10.18 -29.71
C ASP A 712 -17.61 -9.75 -28.52
N ILE A 713 -17.06 -10.72 -27.79
CA ILE A 713 -16.16 -10.48 -26.65
C ILE A 713 -14.94 -9.67 -27.11
N ALA A 714 -14.29 -10.11 -28.20
CA ALA A 714 -13.15 -9.44 -28.81
C ALA A 714 -13.50 -8.02 -29.23
N ARG A 715 -14.67 -7.81 -29.85
CA ARG A 715 -15.11 -6.49 -30.33
C ARG A 715 -15.39 -5.52 -29.18
N ARG A 716 -16.05 -5.99 -28.12
CA ARG A 716 -16.28 -5.18 -26.92
C ARG A 716 -14.97 -4.77 -26.26
N TYR A 717 -14.01 -5.69 -26.16
CA TYR A 717 -12.72 -5.40 -25.57
C TYR A 717 -11.86 -4.50 -26.46
N TYR A 718 -11.81 -4.76 -27.77
CA TYR A 718 -11.15 -3.89 -28.76
C TYR A 718 -11.65 -2.44 -28.64
N LYS A 719 -12.97 -2.23 -28.54
CA LYS A 719 -13.52 -0.89 -28.35
C LYS A 719 -13.08 -0.26 -27.02
N TYR A 720 -13.08 -1.03 -25.93
CA TYR A 720 -12.64 -0.53 -24.62
C TYR A 720 -11.15 -0.16 -24.62
N LEU A 721 -10.30 -0.96 -25.27
CA LEU A 721 -8.88 -0.71 -25.40
C LEU A 721 -8.60 0.52 -26.27
N ASN A 722 -9.33 0.71 -27.38
CA ASN A 722 -9.10 1.83 -28.30
C ASN A 722 -9.71 3.16 -27.87
N ASP A 723 -10.60 3.18 -26.88
CA ASP A 723 -11.20 4.40 -26.31
C ASP A 723 -10.15 5.38 -25.76
N PHE A 724 -9.04 4.83 -25.26
CA PHE A 724 -7.93 5.56 -24.67
C PHE A 724 -6.61 4.97 -25.14
N GLN A 725 -5.64 5.82 -25.49
CA GLN A 725 -4.33 5.40 -25.98
C GLN A 725 -3.20 6.17 -25.28
N VAL A 726 -2.07 5.50 -25.07
CA VAL A 726 -0.85 6.09 -24.53
C VAL A 726 0.29 5.88 -25.52
N LEU A 727 0.91 6.99 -25.93
CA LEU A 727 2.08 7.02 -26.80
C LEU A 727 3.26 7.59 -26.01
N THR A 728 4.43 7.03 -26.26
CA THR A 728 5.68 7.41 -25.60
C THR A 728 6.77 7.60 -26.64
N GLY A 729 7.64 8.57 -26.42
CA GLY A 729 8.92 8.71 -27.12
C GLY A 729 9.93 7.65 -26.69
N THR A 730 11.20 8.00 -26.84
CA THR A 730 12.40 7.28 -26.43
C THR A 730 13.08 8.05 -25.29
N LYS A 731 14.32 7.68 -24.93
CA LYS A 731 15.14 8.49 -24.05
C LYS A 731 16.01 9.50 -24.82
N GLU A 732 15.81 9.65 -26.14
CA GLU A 732 16.54 10.56 -27.02
C GLU A 732 15.60 11.65 -27.57
N ASP A 733 16.12 12.64 -28.31
CA ASP A 733 15.30 13.71 -28.90
C ASP A 733 14.26 13.13 -29.90
N ASP A 734 12.96 13.29 -29.61
CA ASP A 734 11.88 12.87 -30.50
C ASP A 734 11.07 14.04 -31.11
N SER A 735 10.50 13.81 -32.30
CA SER A 735 9.59 14.74 -32.97
C SER A 735 8.22 14.13 -33.22
N PHE A 736 7.22 14.67 -32.53
CA PHE A 736 5.82 14.28 -32.62
C PHE A 736 5.06 15.21 -33.58
N ILE A 737 4.69 14.70 -34.75
CA ILE A 737 3.94 15.42 -35.77
C ILE A 737 2.49 14.92 -35.76
N ILE A 738 1.58 15.77 -35.32
CA ILE A 738 0.17 15.45 -35.16
C ILE A 738 -0.66 16.27 -36.14
N THR A 739 -1.34 15.59 -37.07
CA THR A 739 -2.15 16.23 -38.12
C THR A 739 -3.63 15.96 -37.91
N ARG A 740 -4.42 17.02 -37.72
CA ARG A 740 -5.89 16.96 -37.63
C ARG A 740 -6.50 16.98 -39.03
N LYS A 741 -7.23 15.92 -39.38
CA LYS A 741 -7.91 15.73 -40.67
C LYS A 741 -9.42 15.82 -40.49
N ASN A 742 -10.17 15.85 -41.59
CA ASN A 742 -11.63 15.79 -41.54
C ASN A 742 -12.11 14.40 -41.07
N ASP A 743 -13.41 14.28 -40.77
CA ASP A 743 -14.10 13.08 -40.32
C ASP A 743 -13.60 12.57 -38.94
N GLY A 744 -13.10 13.48 -38.09
CA GLY A 744 -12.59 13.12 -36.76
C GLY A 744 -11.25 12.37 -36.77
N LEU A 745 -10.52 12.40 -37.88
CA LEU A 745 -9.25 11.69 -38.03
C LEU A 745 -8.07 12.49 -37.46
N THR A 746 -7.20 11.84 -36.69
CA THR A 746 -5.96 12.40 -36.15
C THR A 746 -4.81 11.46 -36.49
N GLU A 747 -3.91 11.91 -37.35
CA GLU A 747 -2.66 11.19 -37.65
C GLU A 747 -1.57 11.63 -36.67
N VAL A 748 -0.88 10.67 -36.09
CA VAL A 748 0.27 10.89 -35.20
C VAL A 748 1.46 10.17 -35.80
N ILE A 749 2.50 10.94 -36.10
CA ILE A 749 3.79 10.46 -36.60
C ILE A 749 4.83 10.82 -35.54
N VAL A 750 5.65 9.84 -35.14
CA VAL A 750 6.82 10.07 -34.26
C VAL A 750 8.08 9.85 -35.09
N LYS A 751 9.06 10.72 -34.91
CA LYS A 751 10.38 10.62 -35.54
C LYS A 751 11.48 10.69 -34.51
N ASP A 752 12.56 9.95 -34.75
CA ASP A 752 13.78 9.99 -33.93
C ASP A 752 14.66 11.21 -34.26
N GLU A 753 15.79 11.34 -33.57
CA GLU A 753 16.82 12.38 -33.75
C GLU A 753 17.36 12.47 -35.18
N ASP A 754 17.39 11.34 -35.91
CA ASP A 754 17.83 11.24 -37.31
C ASP A 754 16.73 11.63 -38.32
N GLY A 755 15.50 11.83 -37.84
CA GLY A 755 14.33 12.19 -38.64
C GLY A 755 13.65 11.01 -39.34
N ASN A 756 13.98 9.77 -38.97
CA ASN A 756 13.31 8.56 -39.44
C ASN A 756 11.95 8.40 -38.76
N GLU A 757 10.98 7.86 -39.49
CA GLU A 757 9.64 7.60 -38.94
C GLU A 757 9.64 6.33 -38.09
N THR A 758 9.43 6.48 -36.78
CA THR A 758 9.45 5.38 -35.80
C THR A 758 8.05 4.89 -35.43
N PHE A 759 7.03 5.75 -35.59
CA PHE A 759 5.64 5.41 -35.37
C PHE A 759 4.75 6.21 -36.32
N ASN A 760 3.70 5.57 -36.84
CA ASN A 760 2.69 6.25 -37.64
C ASN A 760 1.33 5.54 -37.49
N HIS A 761 0.36 6.27 -36.96
CA HIS A 761 -0.99 5.77 -36.82
C HIS A 761 -2.02 6.87 -37.02
N THR A 762 -3.17 6.53 -37.62
CA THR A 762 -4.31 7.42 -37.76
C THR A 762 -5.46 6.94 -36.90
N TYR A 763 -5.79 7.73 -35.87
CA TYR A 763 -6.90 7.49 -34.95
C TYR A 763 -8.18 8.16 -35.43
N LYS A 764 -9.32 7.62 -35.01
CA LYS A 764 -10.64 8.14 -35.36
C LYS A 764 -11.47 8.44 -34.11
N ALA A 765 -12.09 9.62 -34.07
CA ALA A 765 -12.76 10.13 -32.87
C ALA A 765 -14.02 9.38 -32.40
N ASP A 766 -14.59 8.48 -33.22
CA ASP A 766 -15.67 7.58 -32.79
C ASP A 766 -15.17 6.28 -32.14
N GLU A 767 -13.87 6.00 -32.25
CA GLU A 767 -13.19 4.84 -31.65
C GLU A 767 -12.27 5.26 -30.49
N THR A 768 -11.60 6.41 -30.58
CA THR A 768 -10.65 6.92 -29.59
C THR A 768 -11.06 8.29 -29.07
N GLU A 769 -11.34 8.40 -27.78
CA GLU A 769 -11.74 9.65 -27.11
C GLU A 769 -10.55 10.54 -26.71
N GLU A 770 -9.48 9.93 -26.18
CA GLU A 770 -8.35 10.65 -25.60
C GLU A 770 -7.02 9.91 -25.82
N ILE A 771 -5.96 10.64 -26.18
CA ILE A 771 -4.60 10.13 -26.32
C ILE A 771 -3.68 10.90 -25.37
N TRP A 772 -2.88 10.19 -24.58
CA TRP A 772 -1.76 10.77 -23.84
C TRP A 772 -0.48 10.53 -24.61
N ILE A 773 0.31 11.57 -24.81
CA ILE A 773 1.59 11.52 -25.52
C ILE A 773 2.64 11.99 -24.52
N TYR A 774 3.64 11.15 -24.26
CA TYR A 774 4.78 11.44 -23.39
C TYR A 774 6.04 11.55 -24.25
N GLY A 775 6.78 12.65 -24.12
CA GLY A 775 8.12 12.79 -24.69
C GLY A 775 9.12 11.86 -24.00
N LEU A 776 9.09 11.86 -22.66
CA LEU A 776 9.98 11.14 -21.73
C LEU A 776 11.20 11.97 -21.35
N ASP A 777 12.36 11.74 -21.97
CA ASP A 777 13.63 12.36 -21.59
C ASP A 777 14.18 13.20 -22.77
N ASN A 778 15.10 14.14 -22.52
CA ASN A 778 15.75 15.01 -23.54
C ASN A 778 14.85 16.05 -24.27
N GLU A 779 15.30 16.62 -25.39
CA GLU A 779 14.64 17.77 -26.06
C GLU A 779 13.62 17.27 -27.09
N ASP A 780 12.34 17.25 -26.70
CA ASP A 780 11.26 16.78 -27.57
C ASP A 780 10.54 17.93 -28.27
N SER A 781 10.06 17.66 -29.49
CA SER A 781 9.28 18.61 -30.28
C SER A 781 7.88 18.10 -30.61
N PHE A 782 6.86 18.90 -30.30
CA PHE A 782 5.46 18.56 -30.53
C PHE A 782 4.81 19.56 -31.48
N SER A 783 4.40 19.10 -32.65
CA SER A 783 3.69 19.88 -33.66
C SER A 783 2.24 19.41 -33.81
N VAL A 784 1.27 20.32 -33.67
CA VAL A 784 -0.15 20.03 -33.93
C VAL A 784 -0.68 20.95 -35.02
N THR A 785 -0.99 20.39 -36.18
CA THR A 785 -1.40 21.12 -37.39
C THR A 785 -2.72 20.59 -37.97
N GLY A 786 -3.21 21.26 -39.02
CA GLY A 786 -4.47 20.92 -39.70
C GLY A 786 -5.70 21.42 -38.94
N GLU A 787 -6.77 21.78 -39.65
CA GLU A 787 -7.97 22.36 -39.04
C GLU A 787 -8.89 21.30 -38.42
N GLY A 788 -9.18 20.24 -39.20
CA GLY A 788 -10.04 19.09 -38.86
C GLY A 788 -11.42 19.41 -38.28
N ASP A 789 -12.27 18.41 -38.19
CA ASP A 789 -13.52 18.46 -37.41
C ASP A 789 -13.55 17.34 -36.37
N ASN A 790 -14.29 17.54 -35.28
CA ASN A 790 -14.36 16.62 -34.14
C ASN A 790 -12.99 16.06 -33.65
N PRO A 791 -12.01 16.91 -33.28
CA PRO A 791 -10.66 16.44 -32.94
C PRO A 791 -10.62 15.65 -31.62
N ILE A 792 -9.87 14.54 -31.64
CA ILE A 792 -9.56 13.69 -30.47
C ILE A 792 -8.84 14.53 -29.40
N LYS A 793 -9.14 14.27 -28.13
CA LYS A 793 -8.51 14.98 -27.02
C LYS A 793 -7.07 14.51 -26.82
N LEU A 794 -6.12 15.45 -26.80
CA LEU A 794 -4.71 15.17 -26.58
C LEU A 794 -4.24 15.79 -25.28
N LYS A 795 -3.52 14.99 -24.49
CA LYS A 795 -2.68 15.48 -23.40
C LYS A 795 -1.23 15.16 -23.77
N ILE A 796 -0.43 16.20 -23.90
CA ILE A 796 0.98 16.09 -24.27
C ILE A 796 1.79 16.40 -23.02
N VAL A 797 2.65 15.49 -22.60
CA VAL A 797 3.53 15.61 -21.46
C VAL A 797 4.95 15.65 -22.02
N GLY A 798 5.68 16.74 -21.81
CA GLY A 798 7.04 16.91 -22.32
C GLY A 798 7.98 15.90 -21.68
N GLY A 799 8.30 16.14 -20.41
CA GLY A 799 8.99 15.17 -19.58
C GLY A 799 10.14 15.82 -18.84
N GLU A 800 11.34 15.29 -18.97
CA GLU A 800 12.48 15.72 -18.17
C GLU A 800 13.40 16.76 -18.84
N GLY A 801 13.36 16.92 -20.16
CA GLY A 801 14.26 17.85 -20.86
C GLY A 801 13.62 19.20 -21.23
N LYS A 802 14.13 19.79 -22.32
CA LYS A 802 13.69 21.10 -22.82
C LYS A 802 12.77 20.87 -24.00
N ASP A 803 11.49 21.18 -23.84
CA ASP A 803 10.50 20.80 -24.85
C ASP A 803 10.00 21.98 -25.71
N ILE A 804 9.73 21.67 -26.97
CA ILE A 804 9.25 22.62 -27.98
C ILE A 804 7.81 22.28 -28.37
N TYR A 805 6.90 23.22 -28.16
CA TYR A 805 5.47 23.07 -28.43
C TYR A 805 5.01 24.04 -29.53
N ASN A 806 4.79 23.51 -30.73
CA ASN A 806 4.22 24.23 -31.88
C ASN A 806 2.79 23.75 -32.20
N PHE A 807 1.80 24.26 -31.46
CA PHE A 807 0.40 23.94 -31.71
C PHE A 807 -0.25 25.02 -32.58
N GLU A 808 -0.19 24.87 -33.89
CA GLU A 808 -0.97 25.70 -34.81
C GLU A 808 -2.47 25.51 -34.56
N ASN A 809 -2.91 24.27 -34.33
CA ASN A 809 -4.26 23.93 -33.86
C ASN A 809 -4.29 23.61 -32.36
N THR A 810 -5.02 24.42 -31.60
CA THR A 810 -5.13 24.31 -30.13
C THR A 810 -6.44 23.63 -29.66
N ARG A 811 -7.29 23.16 -30.57
CA ARG A 811 -8.57 22.52 -30.23
C ARG A 811 -8.34 21.15 -29.61
N ASN A 812 -8.90 20.94 -28.42
CA ASN A 812 -8.79 19.70 -27.66
C ASN A 812 -7.34 19.22 -27.43
N VAL A 813 -6.37 20.13 -27.34
CA VAL A 813 -4.98 19.82 -26.96
C VAL A 813 -4.62 20.59 -25.71
N LYS A 814 -3.96 19.92 -24.75
CA LYS A 814 -3.39 20.54 -23.55
C LYS A 814 -2.00 19.97 -23.29
N LEU A 815 -1.00 20.84 -23.14
CA LEU A 815 0.35 20.44 -22.72
C LEU A 815 0.50 20.44 -21.20
N PHE A 816 1.36 19.57 -20.69
CA PHE A 816 1.74 19.39 -19.29
C PHE A 816 3.26 19.33 -19.22
N ASP A 817 3.85 20.10 -18.32
CA ASP A 817 5.30 20.12 -18.17
C ASP A 817 5.69 20.71 -16.80
N GLN A 818 6.96 20.60 -16.46
CA GLN A 818 7.55 21.23 -15.30
C GLN A 818 7.63 22.76 -15.48
N LYS A 819 7.32 23.49 -14.41
CA LYS A 819 7.30 24.96 -14.42
C LYS A 819 8.72 25.54 -14.33
N SER A 820 9.60 24.84 -13.62
CA SER A 820 10.98 25.23 -13.37
C SER A 820 11.91 25.01 -14.57
N LYS A 821 11.49 24.20 -15.56
CA LYS A 821 12.27 23.89 -16.77
C LYS A 821 12.05 24.90 -17.90
N GLU A 822 13.02 24.99 -18.80
CA GLU A 822 12.90 25.81 -20.01
C GLU A 822 11.92 25.15 -20.98
N ASN A 823 10.84 25.86 -21.32
CA ASN A 823 9.78 25.38 -22.20
C ASN A 823 9.58 26.36 -23.36
N ILE A 824 9.72 25.91 -24.62
CA ILE A 824 9.48 26.76 -25.79
C ILE A 824 8.03 26.54 -26.28
N ILE A 825 7.14 27.47 -25.97
CA ILE A 825 5.74 27.42 -26.43
C ILE A 825 5.55 28.46 -27.54
N GLU A 826 5.55 28.01 -28.80
CA GLU A 826 5.50 28.90 -29.97
C GLU A 826 4.16 29.62 -30.12
N ASN A 827 3.05 28.95 -29.79
CA ASN A 827 1.72 29.53 -29.81
C ASN A 827 1.23 29.87 -28.39
N PRO A 828 1.17 31.16 -28.00
CA PRO A 828 0.72 31.57 -26.67
C PRO A 828 -0.73 31.19 -26.34
N LYS A 829 -1.56 30.81 -27.31
CA LYS A 829 -2.94 30.37 -27.10
C LYS A 829 -3.06 28.90 -26.69
N SER A 830 -1.98 28.13 -26.73
CA SER A 830 -1.95 26.74 -26.29
C SER A 830 -2.42 26.60 -24.84
N LYS A 831 -3.34 25.67 -24.59
CA LYS A 831 -3.72 25.32 -23.21
C LYS A 831 -2.56 24.58 -22.58
N LYS A 832 -2.16 25.01 -21.39
CA LYS A 832 -1.00 24.46 -20.69
C LYS A 832 -1.25 24.26 -19.20
N TRP A 833 -0.51 23.34 -18.60
CA TRP A 833 -0.46 23.08 -17.18
C TRP A 833 1.00 22.89 -16.79
N LEU A 834 1.67 24.01 -16.48
CA LEU A 834 3.07 24.02 -16.08
C LEU A 834 3.14 24.03 -14.55
N VAL A 835 3.52 22.90 -13.96
CA VAL A 835 3.64 22.71 -12.49
C VAL A 835 4.83 21.82 -12.20
N ASP A 836 5.58 22.11 -11.15
CA ASP A 836 6.65 21.22 -10.68
C ASP A 836 5.98 20.11 -9.86
N SER A 837 5.58 19.04 -10.56
CA SER A 837 4.91 17.87 -9.99
C SER A 837 5.49 16.61 -10.60
N TYR A 838 6.08 15.75 -9.78
CA TYR A 838 6.59 14.48 -10.27
C TYR A 838 5.43 13.58 -10.71
N GLU A 839 4.36 13.51 -9.91
CA GLU A 839 3.21 12.67 -10.25
C GLU A 839 2.57 13.06 -11.59
N ILE A 840 2.48 14.35 -11.95
CA ILE A 840 1.82 14.75 -13.20
C ILE A 840 2.74 14.60 -14.42
N ASN A 841 4.01 14.97 -14.28
CA ASN A 841 4.91 15.11 -15.43
C ASN A 841 5.78 13.87 -15.68
N ALA A 842 5.94 12.98 -14.71
CA ALA A 842 6.66 11.73 -14.91
C ALA A 842 5.76 10.66 -15.55
N PHE A 843 6.37 9.85 -16.43
CA PHE A 843 5.71 8.70 -17.00
C PHE A 843 5.55 7.59 -15.94
N ASP A 844 4.30 7.34 -15.58
CA ASP A 844 3.93 6.18 -14.75
C ASP A 844 3.32 5.11 -15.65
N PRO A 845 3.99 3.96 -15.82
CA PRO A 845 3.51 2.86 -16.64
C PRO A 845 2.10 2.36 -16.30
N ASP A 846 1.68 2.42 -15.04
CA ASP A 846 0.38 1.87 -14.58
C ASP A 846 -0.72 2.94 -14.50
N LYS A 847 -0.38 4.22 -14.70
CA LYS A 847 -1.32 5.32 -14.70
C LYS A 847 -2.25 5.25 -15.91
N ARG A 848 -3.56 5.23 -15.64
CA ARG A 848 -4.60 5.10 -16.66
C ARG A 848 -5.85 5.90 -16.35
N LYS A 849 -6.60 6.27 -17.39
CA LYS A 849 -7.97 6.76 -17.26
C LYS A 849 -8.85 5.61 -16.78
N LYS A 850 -9.42 5.72 -15.58
CA LYS A 850 -10.35 4.71 -15.05
C LYS A 850 -11.46 5.37 -14.23
N SER A 851 -12.55 4.64 -14.10
CA SER A 851 -13.68 5.01 -13.25
C SER A 851 -14.17 3.81 -12.47
N GLU A 852 -14.57 4.05 -11.23
CA GLU A 852 -15.15 3.05 -10.35
C GLU A 852 -16.35 3.61 -9.62
N ASN A 853 -17.28 2.72 -9.26
CA ASN A 853 -18.42 3.06 -8.43
C ASN A 853 -18.47 2.13 -7.21
N LYS A 854 -18.77 2.66 -6.02
CA LYS A 854 -18.89 1.91 -4.76
C LYS A 854 -20.27 2.20 -4.15
N ILE A 855 -21.03 1.14 -3.87
CA ILE A 855 -22.34 1.26 -3.21
C ILE A 855 -22.24 0.55 -1.85
N MET A 856 -22.51 1.30 -0.77
CA MET A 856 -22.44 0.80 0.60
C MET A 856 -23.75 1.06 1.35
N PRO A 857 -24.33 0.04 2.02
CA PRO A 857 -25.42 0.26 2.96
C PRO A 857 -24.90 0.89 4.26
N GLN A 858 -25.73 1.73 4.89
CA GLN A 858 -25.47 2.34 6.19
C GLN A 858 -26.60 1.98 7.16
N VAL A 859 -26.25 1.54 8.37
CA VAL A 859 -27.20 1.22 9.45
C VAL A 859 -26.68 1.88 10.72
N ASP A 860 -27.46 2.76 11.32
CA ASP A 860 -27.12 3.42 12.58
C ASP A 860 -28.25 3.26 13.61
N TYR A 861 -27.89 3.29 14.89
CA TYR A 861 -28.86 3.41 15.98
C TYR A 861 -28.31 4.33 17.06
N ASN A 862 -29.05 5.38 17.37
CA ASN A 862 -28.79 6.20 18.55
C ASN A 862 -30.08 6.51 19.31
N GLY A 863 -29.93 6.94 20.57
CA GLY A 863 -31.07 7.18 21.44
C GLY A 863 -32.00 8.30 20.99
N ASP A 864 -31.52 9.25 20.19
CA ASP A 864 -32.27 10.46 19.84
C ASP A 864 -32.90 10.37 18.44
N GLU A 865 -32.28 9.68 17.49
CA GLU A 865 -32.82 9.49 16.12
C GLU A 865 -33.41 8.08 15.91
N GLY A 866 -33.20 7.16 16.86
CA GLY A 866 -33.62 5.77 16.74
C GLY A 866 -32.79 4.99 15.71
N LEU A 867 -33.41 3.98 15.09
CA LEU A 867 -32.82 3.24 13.97
C LEU A 867 -32.86 4.11 12.71
N SER A 868 -31.77 4.13 11.95
CA SER A 868 -31.74 4.69 10.59
C SER A 868 -31.16 3.69 9.60
N LEU A 869 -31.63 3.77 8.35
CA LEU A 869 -31.11 3.00 7.23
C LEU A 869 -30.79 3.96 6.08
N GLY A 870 -29.62 3.78 5.48
CA GLY A 870 -29.18 4.61 4.36
C GLY A 870 -28.36 3.85 3.32
N LEU A 871 -28.09 4.54 2.22
CA LEU A 871 -27.24 4.10 1.13
C LEU A 871 -26.27 5.22 0.77
N ARG A 872 -25.00 4.85 0.54
CA ARG A 872 -23.95 5.72 0.03
C ARG A 872 -23.46 5.20 -1.32
N ASP A 873 -23.55 6.03 -2.36
CA ASP A 873 -23.03 5.75 -3.70
C ASP A 873 -21.84 6.69 -3.98
N THR A 874 -20.66 6.13 -4.21
CA THR A 874 -19.42 6.89 -4.45
C THR A 874 -18.83 6.54 -5.82
N PHE A 875 -19.00 7.44 -6.77
CA PHE A 875 -18.42 7.35 -8.11
C PHE A 875 -17.12 8.15 -8.19
N THR A 876 -16.01 7.49 -8.50
CA THR A 876 -14.68 8.10 -8.56
C THR A 876 -14.07 7.92 -9.95
N THR A 877 -13.45 8.98 -10.48
CA THR A 877 -12.67 8.94 -11.72
C THR A 877 -11.21 9.24 -11.43
N TYR A 878 -10.32 8.63 -12.21
CA TYR A 878 -8.87 8.80 -12.16
C TYR A 878 -8.35 9.10 -13.56
N GLY A 879 -7.31 9.93 -13.66
CA GLY A 879 -6.70 10.34 -14.91
C GLY A 879 -5.26 10.81 -14.72
N LEU A 880 -4.80 11.72 -15.58
CA LEU A 880 -3.42 12.24 -15.57
C LEU A 880 -3.12 13.09 -14.33
N THR A 881 -4.10 13.88 -13.88
CA THR A 881 -3.96 14.81 -12.75
C THR A 881 -4.92 14.39 -11.64
N ASN A 882 -4.42 13.73 -10.60
CA ASN A 882 -5.19 13.24 -9.46
C ASN A 882 -4.73 13.94 -8.18
N ASN A 883 -5.65 14.20 -7.25
CA ASN A 883 -5.29 14.68 -5.91
C ASN A 883 -6.46 14.45 -4.94
N PRO A 884 -6.70 13.26 -4.36
CA PRO A 884 -6.10 11.96 -4.67
C PRO A 884 -6.77 11.23 -5.84
N PHE A 885 -7.87 11.77 -6.36
CA PHE A 885 -8.59 11.30 -7.55
C PHE A 885 -8.74 12.45 -8.55
N ASN A 886 -9.23 12.20 -9.76
CA ASN A 886 -9.53 13.28 -10.71
C ASN A 886 -10.87 13.96 -10.36
N THR A 887 -11.91 13.15 -10.16
CA THR A 887 -13.20 13.59 -9.61
C THR A 887 -13.79 12.52 -8.69
N GLN A 888 -14.55 12.93 -7.69
CA GLN A 888 -15.35 12.03 -6.87
C GLN A 888 -16.72 12.65 -6.63
N HIS A 889 -17.75 11.81 -6.72
CA HIS A 889 -19.13 12.16 -6.43
C HIS A 889 -19.65 11.18 -5.40
N THR A 890 -20.08 11.69 -4.25
CA THR A 890 -20.70 10.91 -3.18
C THR A 890 -22.14 11.35 -3.05
N PHE A 891 -23.06 10.40 -3.13
CA PHE A 891 -24.48 10.59 -2.86
C PHE A 891 -24.87 9.78 -1.64
N ASP A 892 -25.48 10.43 -0.67
CA ASP A 892 -25.96 9.83 0.57
C ASP A 892 -27.48 9.98 0.64
N ALA A 893 -28.18 8.92 1.04
CA ALA A 893 -29.60 8.98 1.33
C ALA A 893 -29.90 8.15 2.58
N SER A 894 -30.50 8.77 3.59
CA SER A 894 -30.79 8.15 4.88
C SER A 894 -32.24 8.37 5.29
N TYR A 895 -32.86 7.35 5.87
CA TYR A 895 -34.21 7.40 6.44
C TYR A 895 -34.17 7.13 7.94
N TYR A 896 -34.81 8.01 8.72
CA TYR A 896 -34.83 7.99 10.18
C TYR A 896 -36.19 7.50 10.68
N PHE A 897 -36.24 6.28 11.24
CA PHE A 897 -37.50 5.63 11.59
C PHE A 897 -38.21 6.26 12.79
N ALA A 898 -37.50 6.95 13.69
CA ALA A 898 -38.13 7.56 14.86
C ALA A 898 -38.92 8.83 14.53
N THR A 899 -38.55 9.54 13.47
CA THR A 899 -39.16 10.81 13.07
C THR A 899 -39.94 10.72 11.76
N ASN A 900 -39.75 9.64 10.99
CA ASN A 900 -40.19 9.50 9.60
C ASN A 900 -39.60 10.57 8.68
N GLY A 901 -38.43 11.10 9.04
CA GLY A 901 -37.65 12.05 8.24
C GLY A 901 -36.68 11.34 7.32
N PHE A 902 -36.26 12.03 6.27
CA PHE A 902 -35.14 11.61 5.43
C PHE A 902 -34.15 12.75 5.19
N GLU A 903 -32.94 12.36 4.83
CA GLU A 903 -31.85 13.25 4.45
C GLU A 903 -31.23 12.76 3.14
N VAL A 904 -30.90 13.70 2.26
CA VAL A 904 -30.15 13.46 1.03
C VAL A 904 -28.96 14.41 0.99
N GLY A 905 -27.79 13.84 0.76
CA GLY A 905 -26.52 14.55 0.61
C GLY A 905 -25.89 14.31 -0.76
N TYR A 906 -25.20 15.32 -1.26
CA TYR A 906 -24.28 15.21 -2.39
C TYR A 906 -22.98 15.93 -2.04
N PHE A 907 -21.85 15.29 -2.30
CA PHE A 907 -20.54 15.91 -2.27
C PHE A 907 -19.78 15.57 -3.55
N GLY A 908 -19.50 16.59 -4.36
CA GLY A 908 -18.65 16.48 -5.54
C GLY A 908 -17.31 17.14 -5.30
N GLU A 909 -16.21 16.45 -5.59
CA GLU A 909 -14.86 16.99 -5.48
C GLU A 909 -14.10 16.82 -6.80
N PHE A 910 -13.42 17.88 -7.23
CA PHE A 910 -12.71 17.96 -8.51
C PHE A 910 -11.27 18.39 -8.26
N ALA A 911 -10.31 17.54 -8.65
CA ALA A 911 -8.92 17.80 -8.37
C ALA A 911 -8.34 18.94 -9.20
N HIS A 912 -7.36 19.61 -8.60
CA HIS A 912 -6.51 20.59 -9.28
C HIS A 912 -7.27 21.68 -10.04
N ILE A 913 -8.24 22.35 -9.41
CA ILE A 913 -8.75 23.61 -9.97
C ILE A 913 -7.62 24.66 -10.01
N PHE A 914 -6.72 24.61 -9.01
CA PHE A 914 -5.36 25.12 -9.03
C PHE A 914 -4.41 24.00 -8.57
N TYR A 915 -3.11 24.09 -8.82
CA TYR A 915 -2.17 23.06 -8.33
C TYR A 915 -2.31 22.85 -6.81
N ASN A 916 -2.46 21.60 -6.37
CA ASN A 916 -2.78 21.18 -4.99
C ASN A 916 -4.08 21.72 -4.35
N TRP A 917 -4.93 22.42 -5.11
CA TRP A 917 -6.25 22.88 -4.64
C TRP A 917 -7.37 22.25 -5.46
N ASN A 918 -8.32 21.68 -4.76
CA ASN A 918 -9.50 21.03 -5.33
C ASN A 918 -10.73 21.92 -5.16
N LEU A 919 -11.70 21.76 -6.07
CA LEU A 919 -13.02 22.34 -5.93
C LEU A 919 -13.95 21.29 -5.30
N GLY A 920 -14.52 21.59 -4.14
CA GLY A 920 -15.63 20.84 -3.55
C GLY A 920 -16.97 21.52 -3.84
N ILE A 921 -18.04 20.75 -3.94
CA ILE A 921 -19.42 21.20 -4.04
C ILE A 921 -20.26 20.29 -3.15
N ALA A 922 -20.68 20.80 -1.99
CA ALA A 922 -21.61 20.11 -1.11
C ALA A 922 -23.04 20.62 -1.36
N ALA A 923 -23.99 19.70 -1.36
CA ALA A 923 -25.41 20.00 -1.29
C ALA A 923 -26.09 19.05 -0.30
N ARG A 924 -27.03 19.59 0.48
CA ARG A 924 -27.76 18.83 1.49
C ARG A 924 -29.22 19.22 1.47
N TYR A 925 -30.11 18.26 1.69
CA TYR A 925 -31.53 18.47 1.91
C TYR A 925 -32.04 17.53 3.00
N THR A 926 -32.90 18.03 3.87
CA THR A 926 -33.63 17.25 4.86
C THR A 926 -35.12 17.48 4.70
N SER A 927 -35.93 16.45 4.93
CA SER A 927 -37.39 16.58 4.89
C SER A 927 -37.94 17.39 6.07
N PRO A 928 -39.16 17.94 6.00
CA PRO A 928 -39.81 18.63 7.13
C PRO A 928 -39.97 17.78 8.41
N ASN A 929 -39.92 16.45 8.29
CA ASN A 929 -39.98 15.52 9.43
C ASN A 929 -38.60 15.22 10.03
N PHE A 930 -37.51 15.69 9.43
CA PHE A 930 -36.19 15.63 10.05
C PHE A 930 -36.22 16.47 11.33
N ALA A 931 -35.54 16.02 12.37
CA ALA A 931 -35.59 16.68 13.66
C ALA A 931 -34.22 16.73 14.32
N VAL A 932 -33.94 17.90 14.90
CA VAL A 932 -32.85 18.14 15.86
C VAL A 932 -33.48 18.24 17.26
N ASN A 933 -32.70 18.25 18.33
CA ASN A 933 -33.21 18.43 19.69
C ASN A 933 -33.01 19.88 20.18
N TYR A 934 -33.93 20.34 21.03
CA TYR A 934 -33.82 21.60 21.75
C TYR A 934 -34.42 21.47 23.15
N PHE A 935 -33.64 21.87 24.17
CA PHE A 935 -34.00 21.78 25.58
C PHE A 935 -34.01 23.15 26.26
N GLY A 936 -33.88 24.23 25.50
CA GLY A 936 -33.71 25.59 26.02
C GLY A 936 -32.25 25.99 26.13
N GLU A 937 -32.05 27.26 26.49
CA GLU A 937 -30.73 27.88 26.61
C GLU A 937 -30.10 27.65 27.99
N GLY A 938 -28.77 27.67 28.01
CA GLY A 938 -27.96 27.63 29.22
C GLY A 938 -27.67 26.23 29.75
N ILE A 939 -26.70 26.17 30.66
CA ILE A 939 -26.26 24.92 31.33
C ILE A 939 -27.27 24.40 32.38
N ASN A 940 -28.22 25.25 32.75
CA ASN A 940 -29.23 25.00 33.76
C ASN A 940 -30.58 24.55 33.18
N SER A 941 -30.72 24.46 31.85
CA SER A 941 -31.94 23.96 31.21
C SER A 941 -32.38 22.62 31.83
N GLU A 942 -33.68 22.52 32.12
CA GLU A 942 -34.27 21.36 32.79
C GLU A 942 -34.65 20.28 31.76
N TYR A 943 -34.57 19.02 32.18
CA TYR A 943 -35.06 17.88 31.41
C TYR A 943 -35.55 16.83 32.40
N ASP A 944 -36.86 16.57 32.41
CA ASP A 944 -37.45 15.55 33.28
C ASP A 944 -37.69 14.29 32.46
N ARG A 945 -36.80 13.32 32.59
CA ARG A 945 -36.87 12.05 31.85
C ARG A 945 -38.15 11.24 32.15
N ASP A 946 -38.75 11.40 33.32
CA ASP A 946 -39.94 10.65 33.73
C ASP A 946 -41.24 11.34 33.29
N ALA A 947 -41.23 12.67 33.18
CA ALA A 947 -42.36 13.47 32.73
C ALA A 947 -42.38 13.71 31.21
N ASP A 948 -41.21 13.88 30.59
CA ASP A 948 -41.08 14.31 29.20
C ASP A 948 -40.86 13.11 28.26
N GLY A 949 -41.80 12.91 27.32
CA GLY A 949 -41.58 12.01 26.19
C GLY A 949 -40.39 12.48 25.34
N ARG A 950 -39.62 11.56 24.73
CA ARG A 950 -38.44 11.95 23.93
C ARG A 950 -38.76 12.93 22.79
N ASP A 951 -39.96 12.83 22.22
CA ASP A 951 -40.45 13.68 21.14
C ASP A 951 -40.69 15.13 21.57
N TYR A 952 -40.91 15.38 22.87
CA TYR A 952 -41.18 16.72 23.38
C TYR A 952 -40.03 17.70 23.07
N ASN A 953 -38.77 17.25 23.14
CA ASN A 953 -37.60 18.08 22.82
C ASN A 953 -37.16 18.00 21.35
N ARG A 954 -37.78 17.15 20.51
CA ARG A 954 -37.40 17.06 19.09
C ARG A 954 -38.03 18.21 18.34
N VAL A 955 -37.25 19.04 17.68
CA VAL A 955 -37.72 20.15 16.85
C VAL A 955 -37.61 19.77 15.39
N ARG A 956 -38.74 19.76 14.68
CA ARG A 956 -38.78 19.54 13.24
C ARG A 956 -38.15 20.72 12.52
N ILE A 957 -37.19 20.44 11.65
CA ILE A 957 -36.48 21.46 10.90
C ILE A 957 -36.23 20.96 9.48
N GLU A 958 -36.77 21.69 8.50
CA GLU A 958 -36.44 21.50 7.09
C GLU A 958 -35.18 22.32 6.78
N GLN A 959 -34.22 21.71 6.11
CA GLN A 959 -32.95 22.35 5.78
C GLN A 959 -32.52 22.05 4.36
N TRP A 960 -31.96 23.04 3.69
CA TRP A 960 -31.11 22.82 2.52
C TRP A 960 -29.85 23.68 2.57
N GLU A 961 -28.77 23.18 1.99
CA GLU A 961 -27.49 23.87 1.90
C GLU A 961 -26.86 23.63 0.53
N ILE A 962 -26.21 24.65 -0.02
CA ILE A 962 -25.30 24.55 -1.15
C ILE A 962 -24.01 25.27 -0.76
N ALA A 963 -22.89 24.54 -0.79
CA ALA A 963 -21.61 25.04 -0.30
C ALA A 963 -20.46 24.61 -1.21
N PRO A 964 -20.04 25.45 -2.17
CA PRO A 964 -18.79 25.22 -2.88
C PRO A 964 -17.59 25.50 -1.97
N SER A 965 -16.49 24.77 -2.16
CA SER A 965 -15.28 24.92 -1.35
C SER A 965 -14.00 24.83 -2.19
N LEU A 966 -12.94 25.49 -1.72
CA LEU A 966 -11.56 25.24 -2.16
C LEU A 966 -10.87 24.39 -1.09
N ILE A 967 -10.31 23.25 -1.46
CA ILE A 967 -9.72 22.26 -0.55
C ILE A 967 -8.25 22.04 -0.91
N TRP A 968 -7.35 22.23 0.04
CA TRP A 968 -5.93 21.93 -0.08
C TRP A 968 -5.56 20.75 0.83
N ARG A 969 -4.70 19.86 0.35
CA ARG A 969 -4.16 18.73 1.12
C ARG A 969 -2.62 18.75 1.02
N GLY A 970 -1.96 18.54 2.14
CA GLY A 970 -0.51 18.37 2.23
C GLY A 970 -0.14 16.92 2.50
N ASN A 971 1.12 16.58 2.20
CA ASN A 971 1.62 15.20 2.23
C ASN A 971 1.80 14.63 3.66
N SER A 972 1.84 15.49 4.69
CA SER A 972 2.09 15.07 6.09
C SER A 972 0.83 15.08 6.98
N GLY A 973 -0.36 14.85 6.42
CA GLY A 973 -1.63 14.75 7.18
C GLY A 973 -2.35 16.08 7.44
N GLY A 974 -1.82 17.20 6.95
CA GLY A 974 -2.46 18.52 7.04
C GLY A 974 -3.39 18.82 5.86
N SER A 975 -4.53 19.46 6.12
CA SER A 975 -5.44 19.95 5.09
C SER A 975 -6.08 21.28 5.49
N PHE A 976 -6.58 21.99 4.49
CA PHE A 976 -7.23 23.28 4.65
C PHE A 976 -8.41 23.38 3.69
N TYR A 977 -9.51 24.00 4.10
CA TYR A 977 -10.54 24.40 3.16
C TYR A 977 -11.10 25.80 3.43
N ALA A 978 -11.61 26.43 2.36
CA ALA A 978 -12.42 27.64 2.41
C ALA A 978 -13.76 27.38 1.71
N LYS A 979 -14.87 27.58 2.41
CA LYS A 979 -16.22 27.16 1.99
C LYS A 979 -17.23 28.29 2.17
N PRO A 980 -17.51 29.10 1.13
CA PRO A 980 -18.73 29.90 1.10
C PRO A 980 -19.97 28.99 1.02
N PHE A 981 -21.09 29.44 1.58
CA PHE A 981 -22.33 28.67 1.57
C PHE A 981 -23.57 29.55 1.50
N LEU A 982 -24.64 28.95 0.97
CA LEU A 982 -26.01 29.42 1.06
C LEU A 982 -26.85 28.31 1.69
N GLN A 983 -27.57 28.61 2.77
CA GLN A 983 -28.38 27.63 3.46
C GLN A 983 -29.76 28.20 3.82
N SER A 984 -30.77 27.35 3.87
CA SER A 984 -32.08 27.69 4.42
C SER A 984 -32.46 26.74 5.54
N ARG A 985 -33.15 27.27 6.53
CA ARG A 985 -33.66 26.55 7.70
C ARG A 985 -35.08 27.01 7.96
N GLU A 986 -36.00 26.07 8.13
CA GLU A 986 -37.39 26.34 8.43
C GLU A 986 -37.82 25.44 9.59
N VAL A 987 -38.11 26.06 10.74
CA VAL A 987 -38.51 25.37 11.95
C VAL A 987 -40.03 25.26 11.98
N SER A 988 -40.55 24.07 12.25
CA SER A 988 -42.00 23.90 12.41
C SER A 988 -42.45 24.24 13.83
N TYR A 989 -43.49 25.08 13.95
CA TYR A 989 -44.22 25.25 15.21
C TYR A 989 -45.04 24.00 15.54
N ASP A 990 -44.98 23.53 16.79
CA ASP A 990 -45.72 22.35 17.26
C ASP A 990 -46.08 22.55 18.75
N GLU A 991 -47.36 22.79 19.04
CA GLU A 991 -47.89 23.07 20.39
C GLU A 991 -47.65 21.90 21.38
N GLU A 992 -47.41 20.68 20.88
CA GLU A 992 -47.14 19.51 21.72
C GLU A 992 -45.65 19.35 22.08
N ARG A 993 -44.79 20.29 21.67
CA ARG A 993 -43.34 20.22 21.83
C ARG A 993 -42.76 21.44 22.55
N PHE A 994 -41.60 21.24 23.17
CA PHE A 994 -40.88 22.26 23.95
C PHE A 994 -40.63 23.56 23.16
N ILE A 995 -40.54 23.50 21.84
CA ILE A 995 -40.33 24.70 21.00
C ILE A 995 -41.47 25.73 21.16
N ALA A 996 -42.71 25.28 21.39
CA ALA A 996 -43.86 26.14 21.61
C ALA A 996 -43.91 26.74 23.03
N ASP A 997 -43.23 26.12 24.00
CA ASP A 997 -43.05 26.69 25.34
C ASP A 997 -41.94 27.75 25.37
N ALA A 998 -40.94 27.60 24.49
CA ALA A 998 -39.80 28.51 24.40
C ALA A 998 -40.06 29.75 23.54
N PHE A 999 -40.85 29.62 22.46
CA PHE A 999 -41.11 30.70 21.51
C PHE A 999 -42.60 30.83 21.18
N SER A 1000 -43.07 32.06 20.98
CA SER A 1000 -44.45 32.32 20.54
C SER A 1000 -44.64 31.98 19.06
N GLU A 1001 -45.85 31.60 18.65
CA GLU A 1001 -46.17 31.22 17.26
C GLU A 1001 -45.81 32.29 16.22
N ASP A 1002 -45.79 33.57 16.61
CA ASP A 1002 -45.45 34.73 15.77
C ASP A 1002 -43.94 35.05 15.72
N ASN A 1003 -43.09 34.23 16.36
CA ASN A 1003 -41.64 34.40 16.33
C ASN A 1003 -41.08 34.12 14.92
N ASP A 1004 -40.11 34.93 14.48
CA ASP A 1004 -39.49 34.82 13.16
C ASP A 1004 -38.71 33.52 12.94
N LEU A 1005 -38.33 32.80 14.01
CA LEU A 1005 -37.76 31.45 13.96
C LEU A 1005 -38.59 30.47 13.12
N PHE A 1006 -39.92 30.60 13.16
CA PHE A 1006 -40.85 29.71 12.45
C PHE A 1006 -41.05 30.10 10.97
N GLU A 1007 -40.56 31.27 10.57
CA GLU A 1007 -40.47 31.64 9.18
C GLU A 1007 -39.20 31.02 8.55
N ARG A 1008 -39.24 30.84 7.23
CA ARG A 1008 -38.06 30.33 6.51
C ARG A 1008 -36.91 31.32 6.61
N GLN A 1009 -35.83 30.91 7.27
CA GLN A 1009 -34.58 31.65 7.42
C GLN A 1009 -33.62 31.29 6.29
N LEU A 1010 -33.08 32.27 5.58
CA LEU A 1010 -32.11 32.13 4.49
C LEU A 1010 -30.81 32.84 4.83
N TYR A 1011 -29.72 32.08 4.93
CA TYR A 1011 -28.40 32.59 5.28
C TYR A 1011 -27.41 32.48 4.14
N ALA A 1012 -26.54 33.48 4.04
CA ALA A 1012 -25.28 33.39 3.31
C ALA A 1012 -24.10 33.52 4.29
N GLY A 1013 -22.99 32.88 3.97
CA GLY A 1013 -21.82 32.94 4.82
C GLY A 1013 -20.60 32.28 4.19
N GLY A 1014 -19.56 32.14 5.00
CA GLY A 1014 -18.38 31.36 4.64
C GLY A 1014 -17.61 30.92 5.87
N GLU A 1015 -16.92 29.80 5.74
CA GLU A 1015 -16.02 29.29 6.77
C GLU A 1015 -14.68 28.85 6.18
N VAL A 1016 -13.66 28.84 7.03
CA VAL A 1016 -12.35 28.25 6.74
C VAL A 1016 -12.03 27.24 7.83
N ASN A 1017 -11.33 26.17 7.45
CA ASN A 1017 -10.91 25.12 8.35
C ASN A 1017 -9.44 24.79 8.10
N TYR A 1018 -8.73 24.51 9.20
CA TYR A 1018 -7.45 23.82 9.18
C TYR A 1018 -7.61 22.52 9.96
N HIS A 1019 -7.21 21.42 9.34
CA HIS A 1019 -7.28 20.08 9.92
C HIS A 1019 -5.92 19.40 9.81
N TYR A 1020 -5.46 18.75 10.87
CA TYR A 1020 -4.27 17.93 10.89
C TYR A 1020 -4.57 16.63 11.63
N GLU A 1021 -4.24 15.49 11.04
CA GLU A 1021 -4.37 14.19 11.66
C GLU A 1021 -3.15 13.32 11.39
N ASN A 1022 -2.68 12.61 12.42
CA ASN A 1022 -1.75 11.50 12.31
C ASN A 1022 -2.10 10.46 13.38
N ARG A 1023 -2.43 9.23 12.97
CA ARG A 1023 -2.81 8.12 13.85
C ARG A 1023 -2.19 6.81 13.36
N ASP A 1024 -1.79 5.96 14.30
CA ASP A 1024 -1.19 4.65 13.98
C ASP A 1024 -2.20 3.61 13.48
N ASN A 1025 -3.46 3.71 13.92
CA ASN A 1025 -4.52 2.80 13.51
C ASN A 1025 -5.88 3.53 13.56
N PRO A 1026 -6.68 3.53 12.47
CA PRO A 1026 -7.95 4.27 12.44
C PRO A 1026 -9.05 3.65 13.31
N SER A 1027 -9.02 2.32 13.51
CA SER A 1027 -10.05 1.58 14.25
C SER A 1027 -9.78 1.51 15.76
N TYR A 1028 -8.51 1.52 16.17
CA TYR A 1028 -8.09 1.65 17.57
C TYR A 1028 -6.77 2.42 17.63
N PRO A 1029 -6.82 3.77 17.64
CA PRO A 1029 -5.63 4.59 17.73
C PRO A 1029 -4.95 4.33 19.07
N SER A 1030 -3.74 3.78 19.03
CA SER A 1030 -2.89 3.62 20.22
C SER A 1030 -1.95 4.81 20.40
N ARG A 1031 -1.68 5.51 19.30
CA ARG A 1031 -0.99 6.78 19.19
C ARG A 1031 -1.72 7.66 18.20
N GLY A 1032 -1.89 8.93 18.55
CA GLY A 1032 -2.49 9.85 17.61
C GLY A 1032 -2.53 11.28 18.08
N PHE A 1033 -2.61 12.17 17.11
CA PHE A 1033 -2.84 13.59 17.31
C PHE A 1033 -3.77 14.08 16.21
N GLU A 1034 -4.81 14.81 16.60
CA GLU A 1034 -5.75 15.46 15.70
C GLU A 1034 -5.93 16.90 16.17
N ALA A 1035 -5.81 17.85 15.26
CA ALA A 1035 -6.13 19.25 15.50
C ALA A 1035 -7.09 19.73 14.42
N ASP A 1036 -8.25 20.24 14.83
CA ASP A 1036 -9.26 20.80 13.93
C ASP A 1036 -9.63 22.21 14.39
N ILE A 1037 -9.55 23.18 13.49
CA ILE A 1037 -9.89 24.57 13.79
C ILE A 1037 -10.76 25.10 12.67
N THR A 1038 -12.05 25.30 12.98
CA THR A 1038 -13.02 25.88 12.05
C THR A 1038 -13.41 27.28 12.50
N THR A 1039 -13.44 28.25 11.59
CA THR A 1039 -13.93 29.60 11.86
C THR A 1039 -14.73 30.13 10.68
N GLY A 1040 -15.80 30.88 10.95
CA GLY A 1040 -16.68 31.35 9.90
C GLY A 1040 -17.57 32.51 10.29
N TYR A 1041 -18.34 33.00 9.33
CA TYR A 1041 -19.32 34.06 9.49
C TYR A 1041 -20.60 33.70 8.74
N LYS A 1042 -21.75 34.03 9.32
CA LYS A 1042 -23.08 33.78 8.78
C LYS A 1042 -23.96 35.01 8.96
N THR A 1043 -24.78 35.31 7.97
CA THR A 1043 -25.80 36.38 8.04
C THR A 1043 -27.06 36.03 7.25
N ASN A 1044 -28.22 36.48 7.72
CA ASN A 1044 -29.47 36.39 6.96
C ASN A 1044 -29.43 37.29 5.71
N ILE A 1045 -30.11 36.86 4.65
CA ILE A 1045 -30.22 37.61 3.38
C ILE A 1045 -31.67 37.83 2.91
N ASP A 1046 -32.64 37.44 3.73
CA ASP A 1046 -34.08 37.46 3.49
C ASP A 1046 -34.85 38.46 4.36
N GLY A 1047 -34.13 39.34 5.08
CA GLY A 1047 -34.73 40.46 5.83
C GLY A 1047 -34.77 40.28 7.35
N TYR A 1048 -34.39 39.11 7.87
CA TYR A 1048 -34.12 38.90 9.30
C TYR A 1048 -32.72 39.38 9.69
N ASN A 1049 -32.42 39.44 10.99
CA ASN A 1049 -31.26 40.18 11.52
C ASN A 1049 -30.16 39.29 12.13
N ASN A 1050 -30.18 37.96 11.94
CA ASN A 1050 -29.08 37.15 12.45
C ASN A 1050 -27.79 37.45 11.69
N GLU A 1051 -26.74 37.75 12.44
CA GLU A 1051 -25.39 37.95 11.94
C GLU A 1051 -24.41 37.57 13.05
N PHE A 1052 -23.51 36.64 12.77
CA PHE A 1052 -22.53 36.21 13.77
C PHE A 1052 -21.30 35.56 13.12
N ALA A 1053 -20.15 35.72 13.76
CA ALA A 1053 -18.97 34.92 13.50
C ALA A 1053 -18.88 33.78 14.52
N TYR A 1054 -18.15 32.71 14.20
CA TYR A 1054 -17.91 31.62 15.13
C TYR A 1054 -16.50 31.04 15.00
N LEU A 1055 -16.00 30.46 16.09
CA LEU A 1055 -14.74 29.73 16.16
C LEU A 1055 -14.96 28.41 16.91
N SER A 1056 -14.56 27.30 16.31
CA SER A 1056 -14.72 25.94 16.84
C SER A 1056 -13.39 25.18 16.76
N PRO A 1057 -12.54 25.26 17.79
CA PRO A 1057 -11.31 24.48 17.86
C PRO A 1057 -11.52 23.14 18.57
N SER A 1058 -10.81 22.11 18.14
CA SER A 1058 -10.67 20.84 18.86
C SER A 1058 -9.26 20.26 18.73
N LEU A 1059 -8.86 19.52 19.75
CA LEU A 1059 -7.59 18.84 19.83
C LEU A 1059 -7.81 17.45 20.46
N ALA A 1060 -7.42 16.40 19.75
CA ALA A 1060 -7.42 15.03 20.27
C ALA A 1060 -5.99 14.48 20.36
N ILE A 1061 -5.72 13.74 21.44
CA ILE A 1061 -4.44 13.06 21.66
C ILE A 1061 -4.75 11.65 22.14
N ASP A 1062 -4.19 10.65 21.47
CA ASP A 1062 -4.13 9.27 21.92
C ASP A 1062 -2.70 8.99 22.40
N TYR A 1063 -2.52 8.87 23.72
CA TYR A 1063 -1.21 8.64 24.33
C TYR A 1063 -1.10 7.21 24.87
N PRO A 1064 -0.15 6.40 24.41
CA PRO A 1064 0.03 5.04 24.91
C PRO A 1064 0.71 5.08 26.27
N LEU A 1065 0.00 4.58 27.28
CA LEU A 1065 0.53 4.35 28.62
C LEU A 1065 1.47 3.14 28.65
N HIS A 1066 1.31 2.23 27.69
CA HIS A 1066 2.22 1.12 27.45
C HIS A 1066 2.61 1.07 25.98
N GLU A 1067 3.89 0.84 25.70
CA GLU A 1067 4.44 0.92 24.33
C GLU A 1067 3.84 -0.11 23.36
N SER A 1068 3.22 -1.19 23.85
CA SER A 1068 2.49 -2.18 23.02
C SER A 1068 1.11 -1.70 22.55
N GLY A 1069 0.68 -0.49 22.93
CA GLY A 1069 -0.66 0.04 22.65
C GLY A 1069 -1.79 -0.62 23.47
N ILE A 1070 -1.49 -1.53 24.40
CA ILE A 1070 -2.53 -2.23 25.18
C ILE A 1070 -3.28 -1.32 26.16
N ALA A 1071 -2.66 -0.21 26.56
CA ALA A 1071 -3.26 0.79 27.44
C ALA A 1071 -3.01 2.17 26.86
N VAL A 1072 -4.09 2.91 26.63
CA VAL A 1072 -4.09 4.22 25.94
C VAL A 1072 -4.90 5.20 26.75
N LEU A 1073 -4.34 6.39 26.96
CA LEU A 1073 -5.06 7.55 27.45
C LEU A 1073 -5.45 8.41 26.25
N ALA A 1074 -6.72 8.35 25.88
CA ALA A 1074 -7.28 9.17 24.81
C ALA A 1074 -7.97 10.39 25.40
N THR A 1075 -7.64 11.57 24.91
CA THR A 1075 -8.19 12.83 25.41
C THR A 1075 -8.60 13.72 24.24
N LYS A 1076 -9.79 14.29 24.29
CA LYS A 1076 -10.27 15.29 23.32
C LYS A 1076 -10.76 16.52 24.07
N VAL A 1077 -10.22 17.68 23.72
CA VAL A 1077 -10.69 18.99 24.21
C VAL A 1077 -11.22 19.78 23.03
N GLY A 1078 -12.33 20.49 23.22
CA GLY A 1078 -12.89 21.31 22.16
C GLY A 1078 -13.94 22.27 22.67
N GLY A 1079 -14.45 23.09 21.77
CA GLY A 1079 -15.49 24.06 22.08
C GLY A 1079 -15.96 24.79 20.84
N LYS A 1080 -16.91 25.70 21.06
CA LYS A 1080 -17.43 26.61 20.03
C LYS A 1080 -17.72 27.95 20.69
N ALA A 1081 -17.31 29.05 20.06
CA ALA A 1081 -17.61 30.40 20.50
C ALA A 1081 -18.30 31.16 19.37
N ILE A 1082 -19.42 31.81 19.69
CA ILE A 1082 -20.18 32.68 18.79
C ILE A 1082 -19.88 34.14 19.15
N PHE A 1083 -19.62 34.96 18.15
CA PHE A 1083 -19.37 36.39 18.24
C PHE A 1083 -20.50 37.14 17.53
N GLY A 1084 -21.23 37.96 18.27
CA GLY A 1084 -22.50 38.56 17.84
C GLY A 1084 -23.64 38.08 18.73
N ASP A 1085 -24.73 38.83 18.73
CA ASP A 1085 -25.85 38.63 19.68
C ASP A 1085 -27.11 38.11 18.96
N ASN A 1086 -27.12 38.17 17.62
CA ASN A 1086 -28.26 37.75 16.79
C ASN A 1086 -27.92 36.42 16.10
N TYR A 1087 -28.31 35.31 16.73
CA TYR A 1087 -28.19 33.95 16.19
C TYR A 1087 -29.33 33.07 16.74
N GLU A 1088 -29.70 32.02 16.01
CA GLU A 1088 -30.74 31.08 16.45
C GLU A 1088 -30.18 29.89 17.22
N TYR A 1089 -31.04 29.23 18.01
CA TYR A 1089 -30.64 28.09 18.84
C TYR A 1089 -29.93 26.98 18.06
N TYR A 1090 -30.34 26.70 16.82
CA TYR A 1090 -29.73 25.67 15.97
C TYR A 1090 -28.31 26.01 15.49
N ASP A 1091 -27.86 27.25 15.72
CA ASP A 1091 -26.53 27.73 15.41
C ASP A 1091 -25.68 27.92 16.68
N GLY A 1092 -26.25 27.65 17.85
CA GLY A 1092 -25.62 27.73 19.17
C GLY A 1092 -24.35 26.88 19.34
N ALA A 1093 -23.65 27.16 20.44
CA ALA A 1093 -22.55 26.37 20.97
C ALA A 1093 -23.10 25.23 21.83
N ILE A 1094 -23.25 24.06 21.19
CA ILE A 1094 -24.06 22.96 21.71
C ILE A 1094 -23.18 21.86 22.36
N LEU A 1095 -23.65 21.26 23.46
CA LEU A 1095 -23.07 20.07 24.10
C LEU A 1095 -24.11 18.97 24.36
N GLY A 1096 -23.64 17.72 24.44
CA GLY A 1096 -24.40 16.48 24.58
C GLY A 1096 -24.34 15.62 23.31
N GLY A 1097 -24.27 14.29 23.42
CA GLY A 1097 -24.14 13.40 22.25
C GLY A 1097 -23.09 12.31 22.40
N ASN A 1098 -22.54 11.78 21.31
CA ASN A 1098 -21.49 10.74 21.38
C ASN A 1098 -20.06 11.31 21.41
N GLU A 1099 -19.88 12.54 20.94
CA GLU A 1099 -18.55 13.17 20.80
C GLU A 1099 -18.09 13.92 22.05
N ASN A 1100 -19.05 14.35 22.88
CA ASN A 1100 -18.83 15.05 24.14
C ASN A 1100 -19.98 14.73 25.08
N LEU A 1101 -19.82 15.00 26.38
CA LEU A 1101 -20.86 14.82 27.41
C LEU A 1101 -21.77 13.58 27.15
N ARG A 1102 -21.17 12.40 26.99
CA ARG A 1102 -21.78 11.15 26.51
C ARG A 1102 -23.02 10.63 27.23
N ALA A 1103 -23.21 10.96 28.51
CA ALA A 1103 -24.42 10.60 29.26
C ALA A 1103 -25.66 11.42 28.87
N TYR A 1104 -25.47 12.59 28.25
CA TYR A 1104 -26.54 13.53 27.93
C TYR A 1104 -27.06 13.28 26.50
N ARG A 1105 -28.34 13.61 26.27
CA ARG A 1105 -28.96 13.52 24.94
C ARG A 1105 -28.22 14.39 23.93
N TRP A 1106 -28.37 14.09 22.64
CA TRP A 1106 -27.83 14.98 21.61
C TRP A 1106 -28.41 16.38 21.76
N GLU A 1107 -27.54 17.38 21.64
CA GLU A 1107 -27.91 18.80 21.69
C GLU A 1107 -28.55 19.25 23.02
N ARG A 1108 -28.20 18.57 24.12
CA ARG A 1108 -28.80 18.77 25.44
C ARG A 1108 -28.60 20.18 26.02
N PHE A 1109 -27.46 20.80 25.79
CA PHE A 1109 -27.13 22.13 26.33
C PHE A 1109 -26.79 23.08 25.19
N ASN A 1110 -27.33 24.30 25.24
CA ASN A 1110 -27.18 25.30 24.19
C ASN A 1110 -26.71 26.63 24.79
N GLY A 1111 -25.86 27.38 24.10
CA GLY A 1111 -25.40 28.70 24.54
C GLY A 1111 -24.57 29.43 23.49
N LYS A 1112 -24.02 30.59 23.85
CA LYS A 1112 -23.16 31.43 23.00
C LYS A 1112 -21.73 30.89 22.90
N GLN A 1113 -21.25 30.29 23.99
CA GLN A 1113 -19.93 29.63 24.04
C GLN A 1113 -20.07 28.25 24.64
N SER A 1114 -19.18 27.33 24.27
CA SER A 1114 -19.10 26.00 24.84
C SER A 1114 -17.65 25.56 24.98
N PHE A 1115 -17.42 24.69 25.96
CA PHE A 1115 -16.17 23.99 26.17
C PHE A 1115 -16.50 22.59 26.66
N TYR A 1116 -15.77 21.60 26.16
CA TYR A 1116 -15.80 20.26 26.68
C TYR A 1116 -14.40 19.65 26.72
N HIS A 1117 -14.25 18.69 27.62
CA HIS A 1117 -13.10 17.81 27.69
C HIS A 1117 -13.60 16.39 27.97
N SER A 1118 -13.20 15.47 27.11
CA SER A 1118 -13.52 14.05 27.20
C SER A 1118 -12.20 13.28 27.37
N THR A 1119 -12.13 12.36 28.32
CA THR A 1119 -10.96 11.50 28.52
C THR A 1119 -11.38 10.06 28.69
N ASP A 1120 -10.73 9.17 27.95
CA ASP A 1120 -10.89 7.73 28.02
C ASP A 1120 -9.58 7.05 28.40
N LEU A 1121 -9.63 6.21 29.43
CA LEU A 1121 -8.63 5.17 29.63
C LEU A 1121 -9.10 3.92 28.89
N ARG A 1122 -8.46 3.60 27.76
CA ARG A 1122 -8.76 2.42 26.95
C ARG A 1122 -7.76 1.32 27.27
N VAL A 1123 -8.24 0.13 27.61
CA VAL A 1123 -7.40 -1.02 27.96
C VAL A 1123 -7.84 -2.25 27.16
N GLY A 1124 -6.94 -2.78 26.34
CA GLY A 1124 -7.08 -4.09 25.72
C GLY A 1124 -7.03 -5.18 26.79
N ILE A 1125 -8.08 -5.99 26.89
CA ILE A 1125 -8.16 -7.08 27.87
C ILE A 1125 -7.62 -8.36 27.28
N SER A 1126 -7.99 -8.65 26.04
CA SER A 1126 -7.65 -9.92 25.41
C SER A 1126 -7.60 -9.78 23.91
N ARG A 1127 -6.65 -10.50 23.31
CA ARG A 1127 -6.68 -10.82 21.89
C ARG A 1127 -7.24 -12.23 21.79
N ILE A 1128 -8.47 -12.32 21.34
CA ILE A 1128 -9.12 -13.61 21.12
C ILE A 1128 -8.84 -13.99 19.68
N ARG A 1129 -8.08 -15.08 19.51
CA ARG A 1129 -8.05 -15.79 18.25
C ARG A 1129 -9.43 -16.42 18.05
N THR A 1130 -10.30 -15.73 17.32
CA THR A 1130 -11.55 -16.36 16.91
C THR A 1130 -11.31 -17.19 15.68
N ASN A 1131 -12.33 -17.93 15.28
CA ASN A 1131 -12.32 -18.50 13.96
C ASN A 1131 -12.17 -17.36 12.94
N PHE A 1132 -13.07 -16.39 12.77
CA PHE A 1132 -13.03 -15.46 11.63
C PHE A 1132 -11.82 -14.48 11.63
N ILE A 1133 -11.98 -13.43 12.43
CA ILE A 1133 -11.05 -12.37 12.83
C ILE A 1133 -10.11 -12.67 13.99
N PRO A 1134 -8.81 -12.32 14.04
CA PRO A 1134 -8.24 -11.96 15.35
C PRO A 1134 -9.06 -10.78 15.91
N LEU A 1135 -9.70 -10.98 17.06
CA LEU A 1135 -10.47 -9.94 17.73
C LEU A 1135 -9.66 -9.37 18.88
N GLN A 1136 -9.48 -8.05 18.89
CA GLN A 1136 -9.03 -7.36 20.08
C GLN A 1136 -10.27 -6.89 20.84
N ILE A 1137 -10.41 -7.38 22.06
CA ILE A 1137 -11.48 -6.97 22.97
C ILE A 1137 -10.86 -6.13 24.06
N GLY A 1138 -11.50 -5.01 24.35
CA GLY A 1138 -11.10 -4.20 25.48
C GLY A 1138 -12.26 -3.46 26.10
N VAL A 1139 -11.89 -2.72 27.13
CA VAL A 1139 -12.79 -1.85 27.86
C VAL A 1139 -12.26 -0.42 27.81
N SER A 1140 -13.17 0.52 27.97
CA SER A 1140 -12.83 1.91 28.25
C SER A 1140 -13.48 2.34 29.56
N ALA A 1141 -12.81 3.24 30.27
CA ALA A 1141 -13.41 4.04 31.33
C ALA A 1141 -13.29 5.50 30.92
N GLY A 1142 -14.42 6.20 30.84
CA GLY A 1142 -14.50 7.55 30.33
C GLY A 1142 -15.01 8.53 31.37
N PHE A 1143 -14.50 9.77 31.31
CA PHE A 1143 -14.99 10.91 32.06
C PHE A 1143 -15.08 12.12 31.14
N ASP A 1144 -16.25 12.73 31.09
CA ASP A 1144 -16.47 13.95 30.32
C ASP A 1144 -16.88 15.07 31.27
N TYR A 1145 -16.45 16.29 30.97
CA TYR A 1145 -17.05 17.48 31.55
C TYR A 1145 -17.10 18.60 30.53
N GLY A 1146 -18.06 19.49 30.71
CA GLY A 1146 -18.30 20.56 29.78
C GLY A 1146 -19.28 21.58 30.32
N ARG A 1147 -19.32 22.70 29.63
CA ARG A 1147 -20.15 23.84 29.99
C ARG A 1147 -20.49 24.65 28.75
N VAL A 1148 -21.71 25.19 28.75
CA VAL A 1148 -22.13 26.26 27.85
C VAL A 1148 -22.27 27.56 28.63
N TRP A 1149 -22.07 28.69 27.97
CA TRP A 1149 -22.27 30.04 28.50
C TRP A 1149 -23.26 30.80 27.62
N GLU A 1150 -24.29 31.37 28.23
CA GLU A 1150 -25.18 32.38 27.63
C GLU A 1150 -24.68 33.79 28.00
N GLU A 1151 -25.20 34.82 27.32
CA GLU A 1151 -24.68 36.20 27.38
C GLU A 1151 -24.66 36.79 28.79
N ASP A 1152 -25.68 36.50 29.61
CA ASP A 1152 -25.81 36.97 31.00
C ASP A 1152 -25.62 35.83 32.04
N SER A 1153 -24.88 34.77 31.68
CA SER A 1153 -24.68 33.61 32.56
C SER A 1153 -24.08 33.98 33.93
N THR A 1154 -24.85 33.78 35.01
CA THR A 1154 -24.34 33.83 36.40
C THR A 1154 -24.04 32.46 37.01
N SER A 1155 -24.36 31.39 36.29
CA SER A 1155 -24.15 30.01 36.75
C SER A 1155 -22.67 29.66 36.78
N ASP A 1156 -22.17 29.01 37.83
CA ASP A 1156 -20.81 28.41 37.85
C ASP A 1156 -20.83 26.90 37.57
N LYS A 1157 -21.97 26.39 37.10
CA LYS A 1157 -22.22 24.95 36.95
C LYS A 1157 -21.44 24.35 35.78
N TRP A 1158 -20.76 23.25 36.07
CA TRP A 1158 -20.15 22.37 35.09
C TRP A 1158 -20.93 21.05 35.07
N ARG A 1159 -21.25 20.56 33.87
CA ARG A 1159 -21.84 19.24 33.71
C ARG A 1159 -20.73 18.25 33.52
N ASN A 1160 -20.86 17.11 34.16
CA ASN A 1160 -19.93 16.00 34.00
C ASN A 1160 -20.70 14.70 33.86
N ASN A 1161 -19.99 13.69 33.37
CA ASN A 1161 -20.45 12.32 33.41
C ASN A 1161 -19.26 11.38 33.55
N TYR A 1162 -19.56 10.14 33.83
CA TYR A 1162 -18.59 9.05 33.80
C TYR A 1162 -19.25 7.80 33.28
N GLY A 1163 -18.46 6.91 32.72
CA GLY A 1163 -18.96 5.67 32.16
C GLY A 1163 -17.85 4.78 31.66
N GLY A 1164 -18.24 3.83 30.82
CA GLY A 1164 -17.29 2.97 30.16
C GLY A 1164 -17.92 2.25 29.00
N SER A 1165 -17.08 1.61 28.20
CA SER A 1165 -17.52 0.84 27.05
C SER A 1165 -16.81 -0.49 26.94
N ILE A 1166 -17.45 -1.43 26.25
CA ILE A 1166 -16.81 -2.64 25.74
C ILE A 1166 -16.69 -2.44 24.24
N TRP A 1167 -15.47 -2.63 23.73
CA TRP A 1167 -15.20 -2.52 22.32
C TRP A 1167 -14.56 -3.79 21.79
N ILE A 1168 -14.86 -4.08 20.53
CA ILE A 1168 -14.33 -5.20 19.76
C ILE A 1168 -13.82 -4.63 18.45
N ASN A 1169 -12.54 -4.84 18.18
CA ASN A 1169 -11.90 -4.48 16.92
C ASN A 1169 -11.48 -5.76 16.19
N GLY A 1170 -11.90 -5.89 14.94
CA GLY A 1170 -11.51 -6.98 14.04
C GLY A 1170 -10.48 -6.53 13.02
N PHE A 1171 -9.23 -6.32 13.43
CA PHE A 1171 -8.07 -6.05 12.57
C PHE A 1171 -8.36 -5.08 11.40
N ASN A 1172 -8.86 -3.88 11.73
CA ASN A 1172 -9.25 -2.80 10.80
C ASN A 1172 -10.48 -3.06 9.90
N ALA A 1173 -11.08 -4.25 9.93
CA ALA A 1173 -12.24 -4.57 9.11
C ALA A 1173 -13.54 -3.96 9.66
N PHE A 1174 -13.72 -4.04 10.98
CA PHE A 1174 -14.86 -3.46 11.68
C PHE A 1174 -14.51 -3.17 13.14
N THR A 1175 -15.28 -2.27 13.75
CA THR A 1175 -15.28 -2.06 15.20
C THR A 1175 -16.72 -1.98 15.68
N ALA A 1176 -16.96 -2.67 16.79
CA ALA A 1176 -18.19 -2.54 17.56
C ALA A 1176 -17.85 -1.90 18.90
N ASN A 1177 -18.62 -0.91 19.32
CA ASN A 1177 -18.46 -0.26 20.62
C ASN A 1177 -19.81 -0.15 21.31
N THR A 1178 -19.93 -0.70 22.51
CA THR A 1178 -21.12 -0.59 23.36
C THR A 1178 -20.75 0.16 24.63
N GLY A 1179 -21.26 1.38 24.80
CA GLY A 1179 -20.95 2.27 25.92
C GLY A 1179 -22.15 2.50 26.84
N TYR A 1180 -21.88 2.69 28.13
CA TYR A 1180 -22.87 3.18 29.10
C TYR A 1180 -22.27 4.30 29.94
N TYR A 1181 -22.91 5.47 29.90
CA TYR A 1181 -22.48 6.68 30.59
C TYR A 1181 -23.58 7.21 31.49
N TYR A 1182 -23.20 7.71 32.67
CA TYR A 1182 -24.09 8.22 33.69
C TYR A 1182 -23.75 9.67 34.06
N GLY A 1183 -24.75 10.53 34.06
CA GLY A 1183 -24.67 11.93 34.47
C GLY A 1183 -25.89 12.35 35.28
N ASP A 1184 -26.11 13.65 35.44
CA ASP A 1184 -27.24 14.19 36.22
C ASP A 1184 -28.60 13.78 35.62
N ASP A 1185 -28.69 13.64 34.30
CA ASP A 1185 -29.89 13.22 33.55
C ASP A 1185 -30.08 11.68 33.53
N GLY A 1186 -29.24 10.96 34.27
CA GLY A 1186 -29.24 9.51 34.38
C GLY A 1186 -28.33 8.80 33.37
N GLY A 1187 -28.66 7.55 33.06
CA GLY A 1187 -27.83 6.67 32.21
C GLY A 1187 -28.25 6.64 30.74
N ARG A 1188 -27.26 6.65 29.84
CA ARG A 1188 -27.40 6.53 28.38
C ARG A 1188 -26.56 5.37 27.84
N LEU A 1189 -27.20 4.49 27.05
CA LEU A 1189 -26.57 3.40 26.32
C LEU A 1189 -26.26 3.86 24.90
N THR A 1190 -25.04 3.63 24.43
CA THR A 1190 -24.61 3.88 23.05
C THR A 1190 -24.15 2.58 22.41
N PHE A 1191 -24.48 2.38 21.13
CA PHE A 1191 -23.99 1.27 20.33
C PHE A 1191 -23.54 1.82 18.98
N THR A 1192 -22.34 1.48 18.57
CA THR A 1192 -21.81 1.81 17.24
C THR A 1192 -21.25 0.55 16.63
N PHE A 1193 -21.64 0.26 15.39
CA PHE A 1193 -21.08 -0.79 14.57
C PHE A 1193 -20.82 -0.23 13.18
N GLY A 1194 -19.56 -0.23 12.77
CA GLY A 1194 -19.14 0.34 11.50
C GLY A 1194 -18.17 -0.59 10.78
N PHE A 1195 -18.32 -0.65 9.46
CA PHE A 1195 -17.29 -1.16 8.57
C PHE A 1195 -16.52 0.02 8.01
N LYS A 1196 -15.18 -0.07 8.06
CA LYS A 1196 -14.26 0.91 7.49
C LYS A 1196 -14.38 2.31 8.14
N PHE A 1197 -13.65 2.48 9.25
CA PHE A 1197 -13.35 3.77 9.89
C PHE A 1197 -12.67 4.70 8.88
#